data_AF-A0A662A6V8-F1
#
_entry.id   AF-A0A662A6V8-F1
#
_cell.length_a   1.000
_cell.length_b   1.000
_cell.length_c   1.000
_cell.angle_alpha   90.00
_cell.angle_beta   90.00
_cell.angle_gamma   90.00
#
_symmetry.space_group_name_H-M   'P 1'
#
loop_
_entity.id
_entity.type
_entity.pdbx_description
1 polymer ?
#
loop_
_entity_poly.entity_id
_entity_poly.type
_entity_poly.pdbx_seq_one_letter_code
_entity_poly.pdbx_strand_id
1 'polypeptide(L)'
;MFLNRYNANRDIFHDLMSFKVKEILLIATLYDAYTLEKEGRFTESILGEYSQLNLTSVPRITGVTTFEEAKKQLKSRHFDLIIIMVGNDKNKPAVVSKKLKNIFPYIPIFLLLNNNMEINYFRDKLISIDRIFVWNGDSTVFFAMVKLLEDKVNIENDTKIGYVKVILLVEDSEKYYSRYLPILYSSVMEQTQRLIEDVSTDDLYKVLRLRARPKILLATDYEDAIEIFNNYSDNMLCLISDVKFKKNGKFDEKAGFSLVNYARSIYPDLPIILQSSDPDNAVMASELKSIFINKNSDYLIQNIKSFIERYLGFGNFIYKDARGAKIAVARNLKEFEDLIGKIPAESILYHAKRNHFSLWLMARGEIKIAKMINPVKITDFKTIDEFRNFMNYVIKTYRNEDNIGKVINFEKREILDETNVVSLGEGALGGKGRGLAFVNTLIYNFNFSELVPKINIRTPPTLIIGTYEFDLFMEINHLKEKAYKEDDYDKIKNLFLAGEFSYDLTKRLKILVEVMKKPIAVRSSSLFEDSTLQPFSGIYSTYMLPNNYADIKVRYKQICDAIKLVYASMFSNSARLYFQAVNYKIEEEKMAVVIQEVVGNNYNGCYYPHISGTAQSHNFYPVSHMKPEDGFAVSAIGLGKYVVEGDKTYRYSPKFPKLDINTPKDLFKSTQLDLYVLNMDNQDVDLLRDGEEAGLKKIDLMEAEKHGTLNHCVSVYNIDNDTIEPGLDNYGPRIVNFANILKYDYIPLADTIDVLLDVVKEALGCDCEIEYAVDLNKTVNNLPSFYLLQIKPLIGNEEDYNIDFDKINKDKIILFAEKSMGNGKLEDIQDVIFVDNGKFDKLKTQEMVDEIEILNKKMIEKNKKYILIGPGRWGTRDKFIGIPVIWTQISNAKIIVEVSMEDFPLDASLGSHFFHNVTSMNVGYFSISHSSPTEFIDWQVLNKQKVMETTKFFKHVRFEKPISVVMDGKKRISMIKFE
;
A
#
# COMPACT_ATOMS: atom_id res chain seq x y z
N MET A 1 5.13 1.08 -14.02
CA MET A 1 3.95 0.29 -14.44
C MET A 1 3.07 -0.19 -13.27
N PHE A 2 3.59 -0.20 -12.03
CA PHE A 2 2.89 -0.62 -10.80
C PHE A 2 1.65 0.22 -10.41
N LEU A 3 1.77 1.56 -10.39
CA LEU A 3 0.67 2.49 -10.07
C LEU A 3 -0.57 2.33 -10.97
N ASN A 4 -0.37 2.13 -12.28
CA ASN A 4 -1.46 2.03 -13.26
C ASN A 4 -2.24 0.70 -13.18
N ARG A 5 -1.63 -0.39 -12.69
CA ARG A 5 -2.36 -1.65 -12.43
C ARG A 5 -3.16 -1.55 -11.13
N TYR A 6 -2.56 -0.97 -10.09
CA TYR A 6 -3.15 -0.81 -8.76
C TYR A 6 -4.39 0.12 -8.75
N ASN A 7 -4.38 1.12 -9.63
CA ASN A 7 -5.49 2.04 -9.80
C ASN A 7 -6.38 1.70 -10.98
N ALA A 8 -6.25 0.59 -11.71
CA ALA A 8 -6.96 0.39 -12.98
C ALA A 8 -8.49 0.63 -12.93
N ASN A 9 -9.18 0.30 -11.82
CA ASN A 9 -10.59 0.69 -11.63
C ASN A 9 -10.76 2.19 -11.32
N ARG A 10 -9.91 2.75 -10.43
CA ARG A 10 -9.83 4.20 -10.13
C ARG A 10 -9.52 5.04 -11.37
N ASP A 11 -8.54 4.64 -12.17
CA ASP A 11 -8.08 5.29 -13.39
C ASP A 11 -9.19 5.33 -14.43
N ILE A 12 -9.92 4.21 -14.61
CA ILE A 12 -11.13 4.21 -15.46
C ILE A 12 -12.10 5.30 -14.99
N PHE A 13 -12.41 5.42 -13.69
CA PHE A 13 -13.31 6.48 -13.20
C PHE A 13 -12.71 7.89 -13.32
N HIS A 14 -11.39 8.04 -13.21
CA HIS A 14 -10.71 9.32 -13.45
C HIS A 14 -10.86 9.77 -14.90
N ASP A 15 -10.83 8.83 -15.84
CA ASP A 15 -10.99 9.06 -17.27
C ASP A 15 -12.45 9.30 -17.68
N LEU A 16 -13.43 9.04 -16.81
CA LEU A 16 -14.84 9.38 -17.04
C LEU A 16 -15.15 10.84 -16.70
N MET A 17 -16.08 11.42 -17.46
CA MET A 17 -16.48 12.84 -17.32
C MET A 17 -15.29 13.80 -17.31
N SER A 18 -14.38 13.62 -18.27
CA SER A 18 -13.17 14.43 -18.41
C SER A 18 -13.49 15.90 -18.71
N PHE A 19 -14.53 16.16 -19.51
CA PHE A 19 -15.07 17.49 -19.71
C PHE A 19 -16.10 17.84 -18.63
N LYS A 20 -15.89 18.99 -17.98
CA LYS A 20 -16.83 19.58 -17.03
C LYS A 20 -16.96 21.05 -17.33
N VAL A 21 -18.19 21.57 -17.23
CA VAL A 21 -18.44 22.99 -17.39
C VAL A 21 -17.93 23.71 -16.14
N LYS A 22 -16.96 24.61 -16.30
CA LYS A 22 -16.33 25.37 -15.21
C LYS A 22 -16.71 26.84 -15.26
N GLU A 23 -16.85 27.42 -16.45
CA GLU A 23 -17.11 28.85 -16.63
C GLU A 23 -18.34 29.05 -17.53
N ILE A 24 -19.37 29.68 -16.98
CA ILE A 24 -20.63 30.01 -17.68
C ILE A 24 -20.72 31.52 -17.84
N LEU A 25 -20.94 31.99 -19.06
CA LEU A 25 -21.24 33.38 -19.35
C LEU A 25 -22.77 33.56 -19.43
N LEU A 26 -23.34 34.28 -18.46
CA LEU A 26 -24.76 34.60 -18.45
C LEU A 26 -24.97 36.02 -19.01
N ILE A 27 -25.65 36.12 -20.15
CA ILE A 27 -26.04 37.39 -20.76
C ILE A 27 -27.50 37.66 -20.39
N ALA A 28 -27.72 38.59 -19.47
CA ALA A 28 -29.04 38.93 -18.95
C ALA A 28 -29.15 40.43 -18.71
N THR A 29 -30.35 41.00 -18.80
CA THR A 29 -30.55 42.39 -18.37
C THR A 29 -30.39 42.48 -16.84
N LEU A 30 -30.13 43.68 -16.31
CA LEU A 30 -30.07 43.89 -14.85
C LEU A 30 -31.34 43.43 -14.14
N TYR A 31 -32.50 43.60 -14.78
CA TYR A 31 -33.77 43.16 -14.23
C TYR A 31 -33.89 41.64 -14.23
N ASP A 32 -33.56 40.96 -15.34
CA ASP A 32 -33.62 39.50 -15.42
C ASP A 32 -32.61 38.83 -14.45
N ALA A 33 -31.41 39.39 -14.34
CA ALA A 33 -30.41 38.94 -13.38
C ALA A 33 -30.87 39.12 -11.92
N TYR A 34 -31.52 40.25 -11.62
CA TYR A 34 -32.11 40.49 -10.30
C TYR A 34 -33.23 39.50 -9.98
N THR A 35 -34.14 39.23 -10.94
CA THR A 35 -35.23 38.27 -10.78
C THR A 35 -34.69 36.86 -10.52
N LEU A 36 -33.64 36.44 -11.25
CA LEU A 36 -32.96 35.17 -10.99
C LEU A 36 -32.40 35.05 -9.57
N GLU A 37 -31.74 36.09 -9.07
CA GLU A 37 -31.16 36.06 -7.72
C GLU A 37 -32.23 36.12 -6.62
N LYS A 38 -33.29 36.93 -6.80
CA LYS A 38 -34.32 37.16 -5.77
C LYS A 38 -35.39 36.08 -5.70
N GLU A 39 -35.88 35.59 -6.85
CA GLU A 39 -36.95 34.59 -6.90
C GLU A 39 -36.41 33.15 -6.83
N GLY A 40 -35.26 32.88 -7.45
CA GLY A 40 -34.70 31.53 -7.58
C GLY A 40 -33.49 31.22 -6.72
N ARG A 41 -32.93 32.22 -6.01
CA ARG A 41 -31.61 32.13 -5.32
C ARG A 41 -30.59 31.40 -6.18
N PHE A 42 -30.51 31.82 -7.44
CA PHE A 42 -29.88 31.10 -8.54
C PHE A 42 -28.52 30.43 -8.20
N THR A 43 -27.61 31.19 -7.60
CA THR A 43 -26.29 30.69 -7.18
C THR A 43 -26.40 29.69 -6.03
N GLU A 44 -27.25 29.93 -5.03
CA GLU A 44 -27.48 29.01 -3.90
C GLU A 44 -28.17 27.72 -4.34
N SER A 45 -29.07 27.77 -5.33
CA SER A 45 -29.80 26.60 -5.83
C SER A 45 -28.90 25.69 -6.66
N ILE A 46 -28.03 26.26 -7.51
CA ILE A 46 -26.98 25.49 -8.20
C ILE A 46 -25.99 24.92 -7.16
N LEU A 47 -25.53 25.72 -6.19
CA LEU A 47 -24.67 25.23 -5.12
C LEU A 47 -25.35 24.14 -4.28
N GLY A 48 -26.63 24.27 -4.00
CA GLY A 48 -27.43 23.34 -3.20
C GLY A 48 -27.56 21.97 -3.86
N GLU A 49 -27.91 21.93 -5.15
CA GLU A 49 -27.95 20.67 -5.92
C GLU A 49 -26.57 20.00 -5.99
N TYR A 50 -25.50 20.77 -6.25
CA TYR A 50 -24.15 20.22 -6.26
C TYR A 50 -23.69 19.75 -4.88
N SER A 51 -24.08 20.45 -3.81
CA SER A 51 -23.76 20.07 -2.43
C SER A 51 -24.55 18.86 -1.96
N GLN A 52 -25.84 18.76 -2.29
CA GLN A 52 -26.68 17.60 -1.96
C GLN A 52 -26.15 16.33 -2.64
N LEU A 53 -25.64 16.48 -3.86
CA LEU A 53 -25.16 15.38 -4.69
C LEU A 53 -23.63 15.15 -4.58
N ASN A 54 -22.96 15.76 -3.60
CA ASN A 54 -21.52 15.64 -3.33
C ASN A 54 -20.62 15.87 -4.57
N LEU A 55 -21.00 16.80 -5.44
CA LEU A 55 -20.26 17.12 -6.66
C LEU A 55 -19.14 18.14 -6.37
N THR A 56 -17.90 17.77 -6.72
CA THR A 56 -16.70 18.55 -6.35
C THR A 56 -16.41 19.79 -7.21
N SER A 57 -17.15 19.99 -8.31
CA SER A 57 -16.84 21.04 -9.29
C SER A 57 -18.10 21.83 -9.66
N VAL A 58 -18.31 22.95 -8.99
CA VAL A 58 -19.41 23.87 -9.27
C VAL A 58 -18.98 24.89 -10.34
N PRO A 59 -19.76 25.10 -11.41
CA PRO A 59 -19.42 26.09 -12.42
C PRO A 59 -19.49 27.52 -11.83
N ARG A 60 -18.49 28.34 -12.16
CA ARG A 60 -18.51 29.77 -11.92
C ARG A 60 -19.39 30.44 -12.98
N ILE A 61 -20.22 31.39 -12.54
CA ILE A 61 -21.12 32.12 -13.42
C ILE A 61 -20.70 33.58 -13.45
N THR A 62 -20.53 34.11 -14.66
CA THR A 62 -20.20 35.52 -14.90
C THR A 62 -21.35 36.19 -15.63
N GLY A 63 -22.03 37.13 -14.96
CA GLY A 63 -23.11 37.92 -15.54
C GLY A 63 -22.60 39.11 -16.34
N VAL A 64 -23.15 39.34 -17.53
CA VAL A 64 -22.92 40.52 -18.36
C VAL A 64 -24.23 41.05 -18.94
N THR A 65 -24.29 42.35 -19.20
CA THR A 65 -25.53 43.01 -19.63
C THR A 65 -25.52 43.42 -21.09
N THR A 66 -24.32 43.58 -21.68
CA THR A 66 -24.16 44.04 -23.06
C THR A 66 -23.25 43.12 -23.90
N PHE A 67 -23.39 43.22 -25.22
CA PHE A 67 -22.56 42.48 -26.16
C PHE A 67 -21.06 42.84 -26.04
N GLU A 68 -20.72 44.12 -25.85
CA GLU A 68 -19.33 44.54 -25.75
C GLU A 68 -18.67 44.02 -24.47
N GLU A 69 -19.42 43.97 -23.36
CA GLU A 69 -18.97 43.32 -22.12
C GLU A 69 -18.78 41.81 -22.33
N ALA A 70 -19.75 41.13 -22.94
CA ALA A 70 -19.66 39.71 -23.27
C ALA A 70 -18.41 39.41 -24.12
N LYS A 71 -18.18 40.22 -25.16
CA LYS A 71 -16.99 40.11 -26.04
C LYS A 71 -15.69 40.37 -25.30
N LYS A 72 -15.66 41.35 -24.38
CA LYS A 72 -14.49 41.64 -23.55
C LYS A 72 -14.15 40.45 -22.64
N GLN A 73 -15.16 39.84 -22.02
CA GLN A 73 -14.97 38.67 -21.15
C GLN A 73 -14.54 37.43 -21.95
N LEU A 74 -15.18 37.15 -23.09
CA LEU A 74 -14.81 36.02 -23.95
C LEU A 74 -13.40 36.14 -24.55
N LYS A 75 -12.86 37.36 -24.65
CA LYS A 75 -11.45 37.59 -25.04
C LYS A 75 -10.47 37.47 -23.88
N SER A 76 -10.90 37.77 -22.65
CA SER A 76 -10.01 37.75 -21.48
C SER A 76 -9.92 36.36 -20.84
N ARG A 77 -10.97 35.56 -20.94
CA ARG A 77 -11.09 34.24 -20.30
C ARG A 77 -11.82 33.24 -21.18
N HIS A 78 -11.58 31.97 -20.92
CA HIS A 78 -12.31 30.87 -21.54
C HIS A 78 -13.67 30.67 -20.87
N PHE A 79 -14.70 30.38 -21.67
CA PHE A 79 -16.04 30.04 -21.22
C PHE A 79 -16.49 28.76 -21.94
N ASP A 80 -17.08 27.85 -21.18
CA ASP A 80 -17.53 26.55 -21.67
C ASP A 80 -18.96 26.60 -22.23
N LEU A 81 -19.78 27.53 -21.72
CA LEU A 81 -21.19 27.68 -22.08
C LEU A 81 -21.62 29.15 -22.01
N ILE A 82 -22.36 29.60 -23.01
CA ILE A 82 -23.03 30.91 -23.00
C ILE A 82 -24.54 30.69 -22.83
N ILE A 83 -25.12 31.31 -21.82
CA ILE A 83 -26.57 31.34 -21.59
C ILE A 83 -27.06 32.75 -21.85
N ILE A 84 -27.99 32.92 -22.78
CA ILE A 84 -28.61 34.21 -23.09
C ILE A 84 -30.05 34.18 -22.59
N MET A 85 -30.40 35.04 -21.65
CA MET A 85 -31.77 35.22 -21.21
C MET A 85 -32.52 36.16 -22.14
N VAL A 86 -33.77 35.80 -22.42
CA VAL A 86 -34.69 36.66 -23.15
C VAL A 86 -35.55 37.43 -22.17
N GLY A 87 -35.28 38.73 -22.07
CA GLY A 87 -36.15 39.70 -21.42
C GLY A 87 -37.17 40.30 -22.40
N ASN A 88 -37.68 41.50 -22.10
CA ASN A 88 -38.71 42.16 -22.92
C ASN A 88 -38.27 42.50 -24.36
N ASP A 89 -36.97 42.65 -24.61
CA ASP A 89 -36.43 42.94 -25.94
C ASP A 89 -36.09 41.65 -26.69
N LYS A 90 -36.99 41.26 -27.60
CA LYS A 90 -36.89 40.00 -28.35
C LYS A 90 -35.84 40.03 -29.47
N ASN A 91 -35.38 41.21 -29.89
CA ASN A 91 -34.45 41.34 -31.02
C ASN A 91 -32.98 41.28 -30.58
N LYS A 92 -32.65 41.86 -29.42
CA LYS A 92 -31.27 41.88 -28.91
C LYS A 92 -30.67 40.48 -28.74
N PRO A 93 -31.31 39.50 -28.06
CA PRO A 93 -30.75 38.15 -27.87
C PRO A 93 -30.38 37.45 -29.18
N ALA A 94 -31.23 37.57 -30.22
CA ALA A 94 -30.98 36.97 -31.52
C ALA A 94 -29.81 37.62 -32.29
N VAL A 95 -29.67 38.95 -32.20
CA VAL A 95 -28.54 39.66 -32.82
C VAL A 95 -27.24 39.35 -32.08
N VAL A 96 -27.29 39.31 -30.75
CA VAL A 96 -26.15 38.98 -29.89
C VAL A 96 -25.67 37.56 -30.15
N SER A 97 -26.56 36.57 -30.18
CA SER A 97 -26.19 35.17 -30.45
C SER A 97 -25.51 35.02 -31.82
N LYS A 98 -26.04 35.66 -32.86
CA LYS A 98 -25.44 35.62 -34.21
C LYS A 98 -24.06 36.25 -34.25
N LYS A 99 -23.87 37.41 -33.61
CA LYS A 99 -22.54 38.05 -33.52
C LYS A 99 -21.55 37.20 -32.71
N LEU A 100 -21.99 36.60 -31.61
CA LEU A 100 -21.14 35.75 -30.78
C LEU A 100 -20.74 34.46 -31.49
N LYS A 101 -21.69 33.76 -32.13
CA LYS A 101 -21.40 32.52 -32.87
C LYS A 101 -20.46 32.74 -34.05
N ASN A 102 -20.53 33.91 -34.71
CA ASN A 102 -19.58 34.28 -35.76
C ASN A 102 -18.15 34.49 -35.25
N ILE A 103 -17.98 34.97 -34.01
CA ILE A 103 -16.66 35.25 -33.42
C ILE A 103 -16.12 34.00 -32.69
N PHE A 104 -17.00 33.25 -32.03
CA PHE A 104 -16.69 32.09 -31.20
C PHE A 104 -17.60 30.90 -31.59
N PRO A 105 -17.34 30.23 -32.73
CA PRO A 105 -18.22 29.19 -33.25
C PRO A 105 -18.26 27.92 -32.38
N TYR A 106 -17.17 27.65 -31.64
CA TYR A 106 -17.01 26.43 -30.84
C TYR A 106 -17.73 26.46 -29.49
N ILE A 107 -18.14 27.63 -29.00
CA ILE A 107 -18.82 27.75 -27.70
C ILE A 107 -20.32 27.52 -27.91
N PRO A 108 -20.95 26.58 -27.16
CA PRO A 108 -22.40 26.40 -27.18
C PRO A 108 -23.13 27.64 -26.64
N ILE A 109 -24.19 28.04 -27.34
CA ILE A 109 -25.06 29.15 -26.96
C ILE A 109 -26.46 28.60 -26.69
N PHE A 110 -26.86 28.62 -25.44
CA PHE A 110 -28.22 28.26 -25.02
C PHE A 110 -29.05 29.51 -24.76
N LEU A 111 -30.30 29.50 -25.21
CA LEU A 111 -31.27 30.55 -24.98
C LEU A 111 -32.19 30.17 -23.83
N LEU A 112 -32.44 31.06 -22.88
CA LEU A 112 -33.39 30.85 -21.78
C LEU A 112 -34.57 31.82 -21.90
N LEU A 113 -35.78 31.27 -22.06
CA LEU A 113 -37.02 32.01 -22.23
C LEU A 113 -37.77 32.09 -20.90
N ASN A 114 -38.29 33.28 -20.57
CA ASN A 114 -39.13 33.49 -19.37
C ASN A 114 -40.60 33.10 -19.59
N ASN A 115 -41.02 32.85 -20.85
CA ASN A 115 -42.41 32.50 -21.16
C ASN A 115 -42.51 31.57 -22.39
N ASN A 116 -43.42 30.61 -22.31
CA ASN A 116 -43.81 29.70 -23.39
C ASN A 116 -44.27 30.41 -24.68
N MET A 117 -44.86 31.61 -24.58
CA MET A 117 -45.36 32.36 -25.74
C MET A 117 -44.25 32.80 -26.72
N GLU A 118 -42.99 32.77 -26.30
CA GLU A 118 -41.87 33.31 -27.09
C GLU A 118 -41.14 32.25 -27.91
N ILE A 119 -41.45 30.96 -27.69
CA ILE A 119 -40.78 29.83 -28.35
C ILE A 119 -40.86 29.96 -29.88
N ASN A 120 -42.06 30.22 -30.40
CA ASN A 120 -42.30 30.30 -31.85
C ASN A 120 -41.51 31.43 -32.53
N TYR A 121 -41.22 32.52 -31.82
CA TYR A 121 -40.47 33.66 -32.36
C TYR A 121 -38.99 33.34 -32.62
N PHE A 122 -38.38 32.51 -31.77
CA PHE A 122 -36.97 32.16 -31.88
C PHE A 122 -36.73 30.88 -32.69
N ARG A 123 -37.76 30.05 -32.89
CA ARG A 123 -37.69 28.82 -33.68
C ARG A 123 -37.34 29.08 -35.16
N ASP A 124 -37.70 30.24 -35.72
CA ASP A 124 -37.34 30.60 -37.11
C ASP A 124 -35.93 31.23 -37.23
N LYS A 125 -35.24 31.50 -36.10
CA LYS A 125 -33.93 32.18 -36.04
C LYS A 125 -32.79 31.28 -35.52
N LEU A 126 -32.95 29.97 -35.61
CA LEU A 126 -32.13 28.93 -34.95
C LEU A 126 -30.66 28.81 -35.39
N ILE A 127 -30.20 29.44 -36.46
CA ILE A 127 -28.86 29.16 -37.04
C ILE A 127 -27.71 29.47 -36.05
N SER A 128 -27.90 30.41 -35.12
CA SER A 128 -26.89 30.82 -34.15
C SER A 128 -27.12 30.33 -32.71
N ILE A 129 -28.14 29.50 -32.48
CA ILE A 129 -28.56 29.04 -31.15
C ILE A 129 -28.57 27.52 -31.14
N ASP A 130 -27.82 26.90 -30.22
CA ASP A 130 -27.68 25.45 -30.17
C ASP A 130 -28.91 24.77 -29.54
N ARG A 131 -29.46 25.38 -28.47
CA ARG A 131 -30.67 24.90 -27.76
C ARG A 131 -31.44 26.04 -27.10
N ILE A 132 -32.75 25.84 -26.93
CA ILE A 132 -33.67 26.79 -26.27
C ILE A 132 -34.22 26.13 -25.00
N PHE A 133 -34.25 26.81 -23.86
CA PHE A 133 -34.84 26.30 -22.63
C PHE A 133 -35.92 27.27 -22.15
N VAL A 134 -36.92 26.74 -21.47
CA VAL A 134 -37.97 27.55 -20.84
C VAL A 134 -37.82 27.50 -19.34
N TRP A 135 -37.71 28.68 -18.72
CA TRP A 135 -37.67 28.83 -17.29
C TRP A 135 -39.05 29.23 -16.76
N ASN A 136 -39.64 28.37 -15.91
CA ASN A 136 -40.92 28.62 -15.26
C ASN A 136 -40.74 28.90 -13.75
N GLY A 137 -39.57 29.41 -13.33
CA GLY A 137 -39.22 29.64 -11.91
C GLY A 137 -38.41 28.52 -11.25
N ASP A 138 -38.27 27.37 -11.90
CA ASP A 138 -37.46 26.25 -11.39
C ASP A 138 -35.98 26.40 -11.78
N SER A 139 -35.11 26.63 -10.80
CA SER A 139 -33.66 26.80 -11.00
C SER A 139 -32.93 25.50 -11.38
N THR A 140 -33.54 24.33 -11.22
CA THR A 140 -32.93 23.03 -11.60
C THR A 140 -32.76 22.88 -13.12
N VAL A 141 -33.44 23.70 -13.92
CA VAL A 141 -33.26 23.77 -15.37
C VAL A 141 -31.82 24.11 -15.75
N PHE A 142 -31.14 24.98 -14.99
CA PHE A 142 -29.75 25.33 -15.25
C PHE A 142 -28.80 24.17 -14.98
N PHE A 143 -29.07 23.39 -13.92
CA PHE A 143 -28.35 22.16 -13.65
C PHE A 143 -28.47 21.19 -14.84
N ALA A 144 -29.69 21.01 -15.36
CA ALA A 144 -29.94 20.17 -16.51
C ALA A 144 -29.24 20.67 -17.79
N MET A 145 -29.19 21.99 -18.03
CA MET A 145 -28.48 22.58 -19.17
C MET A 145 -26.98 22.24 -19.12
N VAL A 146 -26.36 22.41 -17.96
CA VAL A 146 -24.94 22.07 -17.75
C VAL A 146 -24.70 20.57 -17.98
N LYS A 147 -25.51 19.71 -17.34
CA LYS A 147 -25.35 18.25 -17.46
C LYS A 147 -25.64 17.72 -18.86
N LEU A 148 -26.54 18.34 -19.61
CA LEU A 148 -26.81 17.97 -20.99
C LEU A 148 -25.59 18.24 -21.87
N LEU A 149 -24.90 19.37 -21.67
CA LEU A 149 -23.68 19.66 -22.41
C LEU A 149 -22.54 18.72 -22.00
N GLU A 150 -22.34 18.50 -20.70
CA GLU A 150 -21.33 17.56 -20.21
C GLU A 150 -21.54 16.14 -20.76
N ASP A 151 -22.78 15.64 -20.75
CA ASP A 151 -23.09 14.29 -21.25
C ASP A 151 -22.87 14.20 -22.76
N LYS A 152 -23.27 15.22 -23.54
CA LYS A 152 -23.08 15.25 -24.99
C LYS A 152 -21.59 15.21 -25.38
N VAL A 153 -20.72 15.90 -24.64
CA VAL A 153 -19.27 15.94 -24.96
C VAL A 153 -18.57 14.66 -24.49
N ASN A 154 -18.94 14.13 -23.32
CA ASN A 154 -18.23 12.98 -22.73
C ASN A 154 -18.71 11.62 -23.25
N ILE A 155 -19.88 11.53 -23.89
CA ILE A 155 -20.53 10.24 -24.19
C ILE A 155 -19.62 9.25 -24.92
N GLU A 156 -18.91 9.69 -25.96
CA GLU A 156 -18.07 8.80 -26.76
C GLU A 156 -16.94 8.18 -25.93
N ASN A 157 -16.25 9.02 -25.16
CA ASN A 157 -15.21 8.58 -24.23
C ASN A 157 -15.76 7.64 -23.15
N ASP A 158 -16.86 8.05 -22.49
CA ASP A 158 -17.40 7.36 -21.33
C ASP A 158 -18.00 5.98 -21.70
N THR A 159 -18.61 5.85 -22.89
CA THR A 159 -19.08 4.56 -23.43
C THR A 159 -17.92 3.62 -23.79
N LYS A 160 -16.85 4.13 -24.41
CA LYS A 160 -15.68 3.31 -24.81
C LYS A 160 -14.87 2.85 -23.59
N ILE A 161 -14.47 3.78 -22.72
CA ILE A 161 -13.60 3.52 -21.56
C ILE A 161 -14.38 2.85 -20.43
N GLY A 162 -15.53 3.40 -20.05
CA GLY A 162 -16.27 2.97 -18.86
C GLY A 162 -17.48 2.08 -19.12
N TYR A 163 -17.84 1.80 -20.37
CA TYR A 163 -19.10 1.12 -20.72
C TYR A 163 -20.34 1.81 -20.11
N VAL A 164 -20.29 3.13 -19.98
CA VAL A 164 -21.37 3.92 -19.39
C VAL A 164 -22.65 3.74 -20.20
N LYS A 165 -23.78 3.62 -19.50
CA LYS A 165 -25.10 3.37 -20.10
C LYS A 165 -25.78 4.68 -20.51
N VAL A 166 -26.69 4.60 -21.48
CA VAL A 166 -27.30 5.77 -22.14
C VAL A 166 -28.81 5.76 -22.04
N ILE A 167 -29.39 6.87 -21.62
CA ILE A 167 -30.82 7.14 -21.65
C ILE A 167 -31.08 8.08 -22.82
N LEU A 168 -31.86 7.63 -23.81
CA LEU A 168 -32.24 8.45 -24.95
C LEU A 168 -33.62 9.07 -24.70
N LEU A 169 -33.67 10.40 -24.62
CA LEU A 169 -34.90 11.18 -24.58
C LEU A 169 -35.16 11.77 -25.97
N VAL A 170 -36.31 11.46 -26.56
CA VAL A 170 -36.77 12.03 -27.83
C VAL A 170 -37.96 12.94 -27.55
N GLU A 171 -37.72 14.24 -27.60
CA GLU A 171 -38.70 15.28 -27.30
C GLU A 171 -38.37 16.54 -28.11
N ASP A 172 -39.28 16.93 -29.00
CA ASP A 172 -39.10 18.07 -29.89
C ASP A 172 -39.63 19.39 -29.27
N SER A 173 -40.41 19.30 -28.20
CA SER A 173 -40.97 20.46 -27.52
C SER A 173 -40.04 21.02 -26.45
N GLU A 174 -39.64 22.28 -26.64
CA GLU A 174 -38.76 23.03 -25.75
C GLU A 174 -39.34 23.16 -24.34
N LYS A 175 -40.67 23.25 -24.24
CA LYS A 175 -41.38 23.27 -22.95
C LYS A 175 -41.24 21.94 -22.19
N TYR A 176 -41.35 20.82 -22.90
CA TYR A 176 -41.39 19.51 -22.27
C TYR A 176 -39.99 19.02 -21.89
N TYR A 177 -38.98 19.11 -22.77
CA TYR A 177 -37.64 18.68 -22.37
C TYR A 177 -37.05 19.57 -21.28
N SER A 178 -37.39 20.87 -21.24
CA SER A 178 -36.98 21.76 -20.14
C SER A 178 -37.55 21.33 -18.79
N ARG A 179 -38.68 20.62 -18.78
CA ARG A 179 -39.28 20.02 -17.58
C ARG A 179 -38.72 18.62 -17.30
N TYR A 180 -38.53 17.79 -18.32
CA TYR A 180 -38.10 16.40 -18.16
C TYR A 180 -36.64 16.25 -17.75
N LEU A 181 -35.73 17.01 -18.37
CA LEU A 181 -34.30 16.85 -18.13
C LEU A 181 -33.93 17.05 -16.65
N PRO A 182 -34.41 18.09 -15.93
CA PRO A 182 -34.13 18.24 -14.50
C PRO A 182 -34.59 17.04 -13.67
N ILE A 183 -35.78 16.50 -13.96
CA ILE A 183 -36.33 15.33 -13.26
C ILE A 183 -35.48 14.09 -13.53
N LEU A 184 -35.08 13.86 -14.77
CA LEU A 184 -34.26 12.71 -15.15
C LEU A 184 -32.88 12.80 -14.50
N TYR A 185 -32.22 13.97 -14.56
CA TYR A 185 -30.91 14.16 -13.97
C TYR A 185 -30.91 13.96 -12.45
N SER A 186 -31.84 14.60 -11.74
CA SER A 186 -31.98 14.45 -10.29
C SER A 186 -32.25 12.98 -9.91
N SER A 187 -33.16 12.31 -10.62
CA SER A 187 -33.51 10.91 -10.35
C SER A 187 -32.33 9.96 -10.59
N VAL A 188 -31.61 10.10 -11.70
CA VAL A 188 -30.45 9.24 -12.00
C VAL A 188 -29.33 9.45 -10.97
N MET A 189 -29.06 10.71 -10.59
CA MET A 189 -28.01 11.01 -9.63
C MET A 189 -28.33 10.54 -8.21
N GLU A 190 -29.54 10.82 -7.72
CA GLU A 190 -30.00 10.37 -6.40
C GLU A 190 -29.88 8.85 -6.27
N GLN A 191 -30.28 8.11 -7.31
CA GLN A 191 -30.20 6.65 -7.30
C GLN A 191 -28.76 6.13 -7.40
N THR A 192 -27.89 6.80 -8.17
CA THR A 192 -26.47 6.42 -8.25
C THR A 192 -25.78 6.64 -6.89
N GLN A 193 -26.11 7.73 -6.18
CA GLN A 193 -25.57 8.02 -4.86
C GLN A 193 -25.96 6.96 -3.82
N ARG A 194 -27.26 6.60 -3.75
CA ARG A 194 -27.74 5.56 -2.82
C ARG A 194 -26.99 4.24 -2.98
N LEU A 195 -26.70 3.83 -4.22
CA LEU A 195 -25.96 2.59 -4.50
C LEU A 195 -24.48 2.64 -4.07
N ILE A 196 -23.89 3.85 -4.01
CA ILE A 196 -22.50 4.05 -3.63
C ILE A 196 -22.35 4.11 -2.10
N GLU A 197 -23.34 4.63 -1.38
CA GLU A 197 -23.35 4.68 0.09
C GLU A 197 -23.35 3.29 0.74
N ASP A 198 -23.91 2.28 0.08
CA ASP A 198 -23.95 0.87 0.54
C ASP A 198 -22.59 0.15 0.50
N VAL A 199 -21.52 0.77 -0.05
CA VAL A 199 -20.20 0.15 -0.24
C VAL A 199 -19.16 0.77 0.70
N SER A 200 -18.56 -0.04 1.59
CA SER A 200 -17.54 0.37 2.57
C SER A 200 -16.21 0.72 1.89
N THR A 201 -16.13 1.91 1.29
CA THR A 201 -14.92 2.43 0.63
C THR A 201 -14.66 3.89 1.02
N ASP A 202 -13.42 4.34 0.80
CA ASP A 202 -12.94 5.72 0.93
C ASP A 202 -13.88 6.74 0.25
N ASP A 203 -14.16 7.85 0.92
CA ASP A 203 -15.08 8.89 0.44
C ASP A 203 -14.64 9.51 -0.91
N LEU A 204 -13.34 9.57 -1.18
CA LEU A 204 -12.84 10.05 -2.47
C LEU A 204 -13.17 9.09 -3.61
N TYR A 205 -13.20 7.78 -3.33
CA TYR A 205 -13.57 6.75 -4.30
C TYR A 205 -15.07 6.75 -4.60
N LYS A 206 -15.91 7.08 -3.60
CA LYS A 206 -17.36 7.27 -3.80
C LYS A 206 -17.65 8.36 -4.81
N VAL A 207 -16.96 9.50 -4.72
CA VAL A 207 -17.11 10.62 -5.68
C VAL A 207 -16.71 10.22 -7.10
N LEU A 208 -15.67 9.40 -7.26
CA LEU A 208 -15.24 8.91 -8.57
C LEU A 208 -16.27 7.97 -9.20
N ARG A 209 -16.90 7.09 -8.39
CA ARG A 209 -17.95 6.18 -8.86
C ARG A 209 -19.19 6.91 -9.42
N LEU A 210 -19.53 8.10 -8.90
CA LEU A 210 -20.64 8.91 -9.44
C LEU A 210 -20.45 9.28 -10.93
N ARG A 211 -19.20 9.31 -11.42
CA ARG A 211 -18.91 9.64 -12.83
C ARG A 211 -19.41 8.55 -13.80
N ALA A 212 -19.55 7.32 -13.33
CA ALA A 212 -20.08 6.19 -14.08
C ALA A 212 -21.61 6.18 -14.18
N ARG A 213 -22.31 7.22 -13.67
CA ARG A 213 -23.75 7.36 -13.85
C ARG A 213 -24.14 7.26 -15.33
N PRO A 214 -25.33 6.74 -15.65
CA PRO A 214 -25.85 6.79 -17.00
C PRO A 214 -25.89 8.22 -17.55
N LYS A 215 -25.58 8.37 -18.84
CA LYS A 215 -25.65 9.63 -19.57
C LYS A 215 -27.03 9.80 -20.19
N ILE A 216 -27.53 11.04 -20.23
CA ILE A 216 -28.81 11.35 -20.86
C ILE A 216 -28.51 12.12 -22.15
N LEU A 217 -29.07 11.64 -23.27
CA LEU A 217 -28.98 12.29 -24.57
C LEU A 217 -30.37 12.75 -25.02
N LEU A 218 -30.45 13.92 -25.64
CA LEU A 218 -31.69 14.50 -26.16
C LEU A 218 -31.65 14.54 -27.70
N ALA A 219 -32.63 13.89 -28.33
CA ALA A 219 -32.94 14.02 -29.75
C ALA A 219 -34.24 14.80 -29.96
N THR A 220 -34.30 15.60 -31.02
CA THR A 220 -35.48 16.44 -31.34
C THR A 220 -36.24 15.96 -32.58
N ASP A 221 -35.67 15.03 -33.35
CA ASP A 221 -36.32 14.43 -34.51
C ASP A 221 -35.93 12.94 -34.65
N TYR A 222 -36.56 12.30 -35.62
CA TYR A 222 -36.40 10.86 -35.87
C TYR A 222 -35.00 10.51 -36.36
N GLU A 223 -34.41 11.36 -37.20
CA GLU A 223 -33.10 11.15 -37.78
C GLU A 223 -32.01 11.22 -36.70
N ASP A 224 -32.03 12.26 -35.86
CA ASP A 224 -31.14 12.40 -34.70
C ASP A 224 -31.30 11.21 -33.74
N ALA A 225 -32.53 10.77 -33.49
CA ALA A 225 -32.81 9.66 -32.58
C ALA A 225 -32.23 8.33 -33.11
N ILE A 226 -32.34 8.07 -34.42
CA ILE A 226 -31.74 6.87 -35.04
C ILE A 226 -30.22 6.94 -35.02
N GLU A 227 -29.63 8.10 -35.32
CA GLU A 227 -28.18 8.27 -35.31
C GLU A 227 -27.62 7.96 -33.92
N ILE A 228 -28.19 8.55 -32.88
CA ILE A 228 -27.80 8.30 -31.49
C ILE A 228 -28.02 6.82 -31.13
N PHE A 229 -29.14 6.24 -31.52
CA PHE A 229 -29.43 4.83 -31.22
C PHE A 229 -28.44 3.88 -31.89
N ASN A 230 -28.08 4.11 -33.14
CA ASN A 230 -27.13 3.28 -33.89
C ASN A 230 -25.71 3.41 -33.35
N ASN A 231 -25.28 4.62 -32.98
CA ASN A 231 -23.94 4.85 -32.45
C ASN A 231 -23.73 4.23 -31.06
N TYR A 232 -24.79 4.05 -30.27
CA TYR A 232 -24.71 3.65 -28.87
C TYR A 232 -25.63 2.47 -28.50
N SER A 233 -26.03 1.63 -29.46
CA SER A 233 -27.02 0.56 -29.27
C SER A 233 -26.67 -0.38 -28.11
N ASP A 234 -25.40 -0.75 -27.99
CA ASP A 234 -24.90 -1.68 -26.95
C ASP A 234 -24.91 -1.05 -25.54
N ASN A 235 -24.93 0.28 -25.48
CA ASN A 235 -24.92 1.05 -24.25
C ASN A 235 -26.32 1.56 -23.87
N MET A 236 -27.35 1.33 -24.68
CA MET A 236 -28.71 1.80 -24.40
C MET A 236 -29.29 1.16 -23.13
N LEU A 237 -29.74 2.02 -22.22
CA LEU A 237 -30.39 1.67 -20.97
C LEU A 237 -31.91 1.71 -21.12
N CYS A 238 -32.43 2.81 -21.69
CA CYS A 238 -33.84 2.98 -22.00
C CYS A 238 -34.06 4.06 -23.06
N LEU A 239 -35.24 4.00 -23.69
CA LEU A 239 -35.72 5.00 -24.63
C LEU A 239 -36.99 5.65 -24.06
N ILE A 240 -37.00 6.98 -24.01
CA ILE A 240 -38.16 7.78 -23.63
C ILE A 240 -38.50 8.63 -24.86
N SER A 241 -39.67 8.43 -25.46
CA SER A 241 -40.02 9.11 -26.71
C SER A 241 -41.42 9.69 -26.64
N ASP A 242 -41.60 10.89 -27.21
CA ASP A 242 -42.92 11.36 -27.62
C ASP A 242 -43.48 10.48 -28.76
N VAL A 243 -44.78 10.48 -28.96
CA VAL A 243 -45.44 9.77 -30.07
C VAL A 243 -45.36 10.59 -31.37
N LYS A 244 -45.51 11.92 -31.27
CA LYS A 244 -45.61 12.82 -32.42
C LYS A 244 -44.43 13.78 -32.46
N PHE A 245 -43.56 13.62 -33.46
CA PHE A 245 -42.43 14.52 -33.70
C PHE A 245 -42.05 14.48 -35.20
N LYS A 246 -41.03 15.25 -35.60
CA LYS A 246 -40.63 15.35 -37.01
C LYS A 246 -39.88 14.10 -37.48
N LYS A 247 -40.23 13.64 -38.68
CA LYS A 247 -39.55 12.60 -39.45
C LYS A 247 -39.41 13.09 -40.89
N ASN A 248 -38.19 13.08 -41.44
CA ASN A 248 -37.84 13.71 -42.72
C ASN A 248 -38.30 15.18 -42.81
N GLY A 249 -38.17 15.92 -41.70
CA GLY A 249 -38.58 17.33 -41.59
C GLY A 249 -40.09 17.59 -41.53
N LYS A 250 -40.95 16.57 -41.58
CA LYS A 250 -42.42 16.70 -41.44
C LYS A 250 -42.93 16.04 -40.17
N PHE A 251 -43.94 16.63 -39.53
CA PHE A 251 -44.57 16.00 -38.36
C PHE A 251 -45.27 14.71 -38.75
N ASP A 252 -44.95 13.62 -38.05
CA ASP A 252 -45.54 12.30 -38.22
C ASP A 252 -46.14 11.84 -36.89
N GLU A 253 -47.45 11.57 -36.88
CA GLU A 253 -48.19 11.13 -35.69
C GLU A 253 -47.85 9.70 -35.25
N LYS A 254 -47.11 8.96 -36.09
CA LYS A 254 -46.62 7.61 -35.81
C LYS A 254 -45.09 7.54 -35.72
N ALA A 255 -44.41 8.69 -35.62
CA ALA A 255 -42.95 8.75 -35.53
C ALA A 255 -42.42 7.95 -34.33
N GLY A 256 -43.00 8.14 -33.14
CA GLY A 256 -42.60 7.44 -31.92
C GLY A 256 -42.84 5.94 -32.00
N PHE A 257 -44.00 5.50 -32.53
CA PHE A 257 -44.27 4.08 -32.74
C PHE A 257 -43.29 3.44 -33.73
N SER A 258 -42.92 4.15 -34.79
CA SER A 258 -41.92 3.71 -35.75
C SER A 258 -40.54 3.57 -35.11
N LEU A 259 -40.16 4.50 -34.23
CA LEU A 259 -38.89 4.46 -33.51
C LEU A 259 -38.83 3.29 -32.54
N VAL A 260 -39.92 3.03 -31.81
CA VAL A 260 -40.03 1.89 -30.90
C VAL A 260 -39.91 0.55 -31.64
N ASN A 261 -40.57 0.41 -32.80
CA ASN A 261 -40.43 -0.78 -33.63
C ASN A 261 -38.99 -0.99 -34.11
N TYR A 262 -38.32 0.09 -34.54
CA TYR A 262 -36.92 0.03 -34.92
C TYR A 262 -36.02 -0.39 -33.74
N ALA A 263 -36.15 0.29 -32.59
CA ALA A 263 -35.38 -0.01 -31.40
C ALA A 263 -35.57 -1.47 -30.94
N ARG A 264 -36.80 -1.99 -30.97
CA ARG A 264 -37.09 -3.39 -30.61
C ARG A 264 -36.59 -4.42 -31.61
N SER A 265 -36.44 -4.06 -32.89
CA SER A 265 -35.87 -4.97 -33.89
C SER A 265 -34.40 -5.29 -33.60
N ILE A 266 -33.68 -4.36 -32.96
CA ILE A 266 -32.27 -4.49 -32.58
C ILE A 266 -32.15 -4.97 -31.13
N TYR A 267 -32.95 -4.40 -30.21
CA TYR A 267 -32.95 -4.69 -28.78
C TYR A 267 -34.38 -5.03 -28.28
N PRO A 268 -34.81 -6.30 -28.37
CA PRO A 268 -36.20 -6.70 -28.11
C PRO A 268 -36.74 -6.36 -26.72
N ASP A 269 -35.88 -6.44 -25.70
CA ASP A 269 -36.21 -6.26 -24.29
C ASP A 269 -35.89 -4.84 -23.75
N LEU A 270 -35.59 -3.87 -24.62
CA LEU A 270 -35.30 -2.49 -24.18
C LEU A 270 -36.49 -1.90 -23.39
N PRO A 271 -36.26 -1.34 -22.19
CA PRO A 271 -37.27 -0.57 -21.49
C PRO A 271 -37.61 0.72 -22.26
N ILE A 272 -38.89 0.91 -22.59
CA ILE A 272 -39.36 2.04 -23.40
C ILE A 272 -40.54 2.74 -22.71
N ILE A 273 -40.45 4.06 -22.61
CA ILE A 273 -41.57 4.94 -22.27
C ILE A 273 -42.03 5.66 -23.54
N LEU A 274 -43.33 5.54 -23.84
CA LEU A 274 -44.01 6.38 -24.82
C LEU A 274 -44.84 7.44 -24.11
N GLN A 275 -44.67 8.68 -24.54
CA GLN A 275 -45.38 9.83 -23.98
C GLN A 275 -46.30 10.42 -25.01
N SER A 276 -47.51 10.82 -24.61
CA SER A 276 -48.42 11.56 -25.47
C SER A 276 -49.39 12.39 -24.64
N SER A 277 -49.89 13.48 -25.21
CA SER A 277 -51.02 14.23 -24.66
C SER A 277 -52.36 13.55 -24.99
N ASP A 278 -52.38 12.68 -26.00
CA ASP A 278 -53.56 11.94 -26.45
C ASP A 278 -53.61 10.56 -25.77
N PRO A 279 -54.63 10.28 -24.93
CA PRO A 279 -54.75 9.02 -24.22
C PRO A 279 -55.02 7.81 -25.12
N ASP A 280 -55.52 8.00 -26.34
CA ASP A 280 -55.84 6.88 -27.25
C ASP A 280 -54.57 6.13 -27.70
N ASN A 281 -53.43 6.82 -27.67
CA ASN A 281 -52.11 6.23 -27.93
C ASN A 281 -51.68 5.19 -26.88
N ALA A 282 -52.36 5.11 -25.73
CA ALA A 282 -52.07 4.10 -24.71
C ALA A 282 -52.30 2.67 -25.22
N VAL A 283 -53.28 2.47 -26.11
CA VAL A 283 -53.59 1.15 -26.69
C VAL A 283 -52.42 0.68 -27.55
N MET A 284 -51.97 1.52 -28.48
CA MET A 284 -50.82 1.25 -29.34
C MET A 284 -49.52 1.06 -28.54
N ALA A 285 -49.32 1.83 -27.47
CA ALA A 285 -48.17 1.65 -26.58
C ALA A 285 -48.19 0.29 -25.87
N SER A 286 -49.38 -0.18 -25.45
CA SER A 286 -49.56 -1.50 -24.84
C SER A 286 -49.28 -2.64 -25.82
N GLU A 287 -49.73 -2.53 -27.08
CA GLU A 287 -49.42 -3.48 -28.15
C GLU A 287 -47.91 -3.59 -28.40
N LEU A 288 -47.21 -2.47 -28.33
CA LEU A 288 -45.75 -2.40 -28.43
C LEU A 288 -45.03 -2.78 -27.14
N LYS A 289 -45.74 -3.27 -26.10
CA LYS A 289 -45.20 -3.63 -24.77
C LYS A 289 -44.41 -2.50 -24.11
N SER A 290 -44.77 -1.26 -24.40
CA SER A 290 -44.12 -0.05 -23.88
C SER A 290 -44.99 0.60 -22.81
N ILE A 291 -44.36 1.30 -21.87
CA ILE A 291 -45.08 1.99 -20.80
C ILE A 291 -45.59 3.32 -21.35
N PHE A 292 -46.89 3.55 -21.23
CA PHE A 292 -47.52 4.80 -21.64
C PHE A 292 -47.57 5.79 -20.48
N ILE A 293 -47.17 7.04 -20.74
CA ILE A 293 -47.29 8.14 -19.78
C ILE A 293 -48.01 9.31 -20.44
N ASN A 294 -49.12 9.75 -19.84
CA ASN A 294 -49.85 10.92 -20.32
C ASN A 294 -49.14 12.21 -19.90
N LYS A 295 -48.82 13.09 -20.88
CA LYS A 295 -48.15 14.39 -20.66
C LYS A 295 -48.96 15.37 -19.80
N ASN A 296 -50.29 15.20 -19.75
CA ASN A 296 -51.21 16.01 -18.95
C ASN A 296 -51.48 15.43 -17.56
N SER A 297 -50.81 14.32 -17.18
CA SER A 297 -51.00 13.73 -15.86
C SER A 297 -50.35 14.56 -14.76
N ASP A 298 -51.05 14.73 -13.64
CA ASP A 298 -50.51 15.32 -12.41
C ASP A 298 -49.41 14.46 -11.78
N TYR A 299 -49.35 13.15 -12.09
CA TYR A 299 -48.40 12.19 -11.53
C TYR A 299 -47.19 11.90 -12.43
N LEU A 300 -46.96 12.73 -13.46
CA LEU A 300 -45.90 12.54 -14.45
C LEU A 300 -44.52 12.29 -13.83
N ILE A 301 -44.14 13.09 -12.83
CA ILE A 301 -42.83 13.02 -12.14
C ILE A 301 -42.67 11.68 -11.42
N GLN A 302 -43.70 11.27 -10.67
CA GLN A 302 -43.66 10.05 -9.86
C GLN A 302 -43.60 8.78 -10.73
N ASN A 303 -44.29 8.80 -11.87
CA ASN A 303 -44.25 7.70 -12.84
C ASN A 303 -42.87 7.51 -13.46
N ILE A 304 -42.17 8.61 -13.79
CA ILE A 304 -40.79 8.55 -14.30
C ILE A 304 -39.83 8.05 -13.22
N LYS A 305 -39.93 8.56 -11.98
CA LYS A 305 -39.11 8.07 -10.86
C LYS A 305 -39.29 6.57 -10.62
N SER A 306 -40.54 6.10 -10.57
CA SER A 306 -40.85 4.69 -10.38
C SER A 306 -40.34 3.81 -11.52
N PHE A 307 -40.36 4.31 -12.75
CA PHE A 307 -39.77 3.62 -13.90
C PHE A 307 -38.25 3.46 -13.76
N ILE A 308 -37.55 4.54 -13.41
CA ILE A 308 -36.09 4.56 -13.22
C ILE A 308 -35.70 3.53 -12.15
N GLU A 309 -36.38 3.52 -11.01
CA GLU A 309 -36.13 2.56 -9.92
C GLU A 309 -36.38 1.11 -10.33
N ARG A 310 -37.47 0.85 -11.07
CA ARG A 310 -37.89 -0.53 -11.36
C ARG A 310 -37.16 -1.16 -12.54
N TYR A 311 -36.79 -0.39 -13.56
CA TYR A 311 -36.33 -0.93 -14.84
C TYR A 311 -34.85 -0.65 -15.16
N LEU A 312 -34.21 0.29 -14.46
CA LEU A 312 -32.82 0.67 -14.77
C LEU A 312 -31.79 0.10 -13.79
N GLY A 313 -32.18 -0.88 -12.96
CA GLY A 313 -31.27 -1.59 -12.05
C GLY A 313 -30.90 -0.83 -10.77
N PHE A 314 -31.48 0.36 -10.56
CA PHE A 314 -31.33 1.17 -9.36
C PHE A 314 -32.15 0.58 -8.20
N GLY A 315 -31.57 -0.41 -7.52
CA GLY A 315 -32.18 -1.07 -6.37
C GLY A 315 -31.58 -2.44 -6.06
N ASN A 316 -32.24 -3.19 -5.18
CA ASN A 316 -31.86 -4.57 -4.88
C ASN A 316 -32.04 -5.46 -6.13
N PHE A 317 -31.14 -6.42 -6.36
CA PHE A 317 -31.34 -7.41 -7.41
C PHE A 317 -32.48 -8.35 -7.00
N ILE A 318 -33.55 -8.36 -7.76
CA ILE A 318 -34.69 -9.25 -7.50
C ILE A 318 -34.59 -10.43 -8.46
N TYR A 319 -34.22 -11.59 -7.93
CA TYR A 319 -34.27 -12.84 -8.68
C TYR A 319 -35.73 -13.23 -8.95
N LYS A 320 -36.04 -13.48 -10.22
CA LYS A 320 -37.38 -13.82 -10.71
C LYS A 320 -37.38 -15.19 -11.38
N ASP A 321 -38.51 -15.89 -11.30
CA ASP A 321 -38.74 -17.11 -12.06
C ASP A 321 -39.08 -16.81 -13.53
N ALA A 322 -39.27 -17.86 -14.33
CA ALA A 322 -39.64 -17.72 -15.75
C ALA A 322 -40.97 -16.97 -15.98
N ARG A 323 -41.84 -16.88 -14.95
CA ARG A 323 -43.14 -16.20 -14.98
C ARG A 323 -43.06 -14.77 -14.41
N GLY A 324 -41.89 -14.34 -13.95
CA GLY A 324 -41.65 -13.01 -13.36
C GLY A 324 -41.97 -12.89 -11.87
N ALA A 325 -42.31 -13.99 -11.18
CA ALA A 325 -42.54 -14.00 -9.74
C ALA A 325 -41.22 -13.95 -8.97
N LYS A 326 -41.23 -13.26 -7.83
CA LYS A 326 -40.05 -13.00 -6.99
C LYS A 326 -39.61 -14.26 -6.24
N ILE A 327 -38.34 -14.65 -6.39
CA ILE A 327 -37.70 -15.79 -5.70
C ILE A 327 -36.87 -15.30 -4.51
N ALA A 328 -35.93 -14.38 -4.76
CA ALA A 328 -34.97 -13.91 -3.77
C ALA A 328 -34.56 -12.46 -4.05
N VAL A 329 -33.91 -11.82 -3.08
CA VAL A 329 -33.43 -10.44 -3.18
C VAL A 329 -31.98 -10.40 -2.74
N ALA A 330 -31.10 -9.85 -3.58
CA ALA A 330 -29.74 -9.49 -3.20
C ALA A 330 -29.63 -7.97 -3.05
N ARG A 331 -29.17 -7.50 -1.89
CA ARG A 331 -29.00 -6.07 -1.60
C ARG A 331 -27.63 -5.56 -2.05
N ASN A 332 -26.60 -6.36 -1.80
CA ASN A 332 -25.20 -6.07 -2.11
C ASN A 332 -24.57 -7.16 -3.00
N LEU A 333 -23.36 -6.91 -3.48
CA LEU A 333 -22.64 -7.82 -4.38
C LEU A 333 -22.35 -9.19 -3.72
N LYS A 334 -22.12 -9.22 -2.40
CA LYS A 334 -21.85 -10.43 -1.64
C LYS A 334 -23.07 -11.35 -1.57
N GLU A 335 -24.23 -10.80 -1.24
CA GLU A 335 -25.51 -11.51 -1.31
C GLU A 335 -25.83 -11.97 -2.74
N PHE A 336 -25.48 -11.17 -3.74
CA PHE A 336 -25.68 -11.52 -5.14
C PHE A 336 -24.85 -12.74 -5.53
N GLU A 337 -23.57 -12.79 -5.17
CA GLU A 337 -22.65 -13.94 -5.36
C GLU A 337 -23.17 -15.20 -4.63
N ASP A 338 -23.50 -15.07 -3.33
CA ASP A 338 -23.99 -16.19 -2.52
C ASP A 338 -25.30 -16.78 -3.06
N LEU A 339 -26.17 -15.95 -3.65
CA LEU A 339 -27.44 -16.36 -4.23
C LEU A 339 -27.30 -16.93 -5.64
N ILE A 340 -26.35 -16.47 -6.47
CA ILE A 340 -26.09 -17.06 -7.80
C ILE A 340 -25.87 -18.58 -7.71
N GLY A 341 -25.15 -19.01 -6.66
CA GLY A 341 -24.90 -20.43 -6.40
C GLY A 341 -26.15 -21.25 -6.02
N LYS A 342 -27.21 -20.61 -5.52
CA LYS A 342 -28.37 -21.27 -4.90
C LYS A 342 -29.66 -21.19 -5.72
N ILE A 343 -29.77 -20.21 -6.62
CA ILE A 343 -31.00 -19.98 -7.41
C ILE A 343 -31.19 -21.01 -8.54
N PRO A 344 -32.45 -21.30 -8.93
CA PRO A 344 -32.76 -22.18 -10.04
C PRO A 344 -32.17 -21.72 -11.38
N ALA A 345 -31.80 -22.67 -12.23
CA ALA A 345 -31.25 -22.40 -13.57
C ALA A 345 -32.19 -21.58 -14.46
N GLU A 346 -33.50 -21.77 -14.32
CA GLU A 346 -34.53 -20.99 -15.04
C GLU A 346 -34.48 -19.49 -14.72
N SER A 347 -34.15 -19.14 -13.47
CA SER A 347 -34.00 -17.75 -13.05
C SER A 347 -32.75 -17.12 -13.68
N ILE A 348 -31.64 -17.85 -13.70
CA ILE A 348 -30.40 -17.41 -14.36
C ILE A 348 -30.67 -17.16 -15.85
N LEU A 349 -31.36 -18.09 -16.52
CA LEU A 349 -31.76 -17.95 -17.92
C LEU A 349 -32.63 -16.70 -18.14
N TYR A 350 -33.60 -16.46 -17.26
CA TYR A 350 -34.49 -15.30 -17.32
C TYR A 350 -33.74 -13.97 -17.25
N HIS A 351 -32.76 -13.87 -16.35
CA HIS A 351 -31.98 -12.65 -16.12
C HIS A 351 -30.85 -12.45 -17.13
N ALA A 352 -30.16 -13.51 -17.53
CA ALA A 352 -29.08 -13.44 -18.50
C ALA A 352 -29.59 -13.11 -19.91
N LYS A 353 -30.75 -13.63 -20.34
CA LYS A 353 -31.35 -13.26 -21.65
C LYS A 353 -31.68 -11.76 -21.76
N ARG A 354 -31.90 -11.10 -20.62
CA ARG A 354 -32.33 -9.70 -20.53
C ARG A 354 -31.22 -8.77 -20.05
N ASN A 355 -29.98 -9.24 -19.99
CA ASN A 355 -28.82 -8.47 -19.51
C ASN A 355 -29.00 -7.87 -18.10
N HIS A 356 -29.87 -8.43 -17.26
CA HIS A 356 -30.13 -7.88 -15.94
C HIS A 356 -28.88 -7.87 -15.04
N PHE A 357 -28.00 -8.86 -15.21
CA PHE A 357 -26.76 -8.98 -14.44
C PHE A 357 -25.76 -7.85 -14.76
N SER A 358 -25.44 -7.63 -16.04
CA SER A 358 -24.52 -6.57 -16.45
C SER A 358 -25.07 -5.18 -16.10
N LEU A 359 -26.39 -4.96 -16.27
CA LEU A 359 -27.06 -3.72 -15.89
C LEU A 359 -26.96 -3.42 -14.40
N TRP A 360 -27.23 -4.41 -13.55
CA TRP A 360 -27.21 -4.23 -12.09
C TRP A 360 -25.79 -4.02 -11.54
N LEU A 361 -24.80 -4.72 -12.10
CA LEU A 361 -23.38 -4.53 -11.77
C LEU A 361 -22.88 -3.16 -12.21
N MET A 362 -23.26 -2.72 -13.42
CA MET A 362 -22.89 -1.40 -13.93
C MET A 362 -23.49 -0.27 -13.08
N ALA A 363 -24.73 -0.40 -12.62
CA ALA A 363 -25.37 0.58 -11.74
C ALA A 363 -24.61 0.77 -10.41
N ARG A 364 -23.84 -0.24 -9.96
CA ARG A 364 -23.00 -0.19 -8.76
C ARG A 364 -21.53 0.17 -9.02
N GLY A 365 -21.18 0.48 -10.27
CA GLY A 365 -19.82 0.83 -10.66
C GLY A 365 -18.88 -0.37 -10.88
N GLU A 366 -19.39 -1.60 -10.97
CA GLU A 366 -18.57 -2.79 -11.23
C GLU A 366 -18.29 -2.95 -12.74
N ILE A 367 -17.59 -1.97 -13.32
CA ILE A 367 -17.42 -1.79 -14.77
C ILE A 367 -16.72 -3.00 -15.42
N LYS A 368 -15.62 -3.49 -14.83
CA LYS A 368 -14.85 -4.62 -15.38
C LYS A 368 -15.69 -5.90 -15.45
N ILE A 369 -16.36 -6.23 -14.34
CA ILE A 369 -17.22 -7.40 -14.24
C ILE A 369 -18.37 -7.29 -15.26
N ALA A 370 -19.00 -6.12 -15.36
CA ALA A 370 -20.07 -5.87 -16.34
C ALA A 370 -19.59 -6.01 -17.79
N LYS A 371 -18.41 -5.45 -18.14
CA LYS A 371 -17.79 -5.55 -19.47
C LYS A 371 -17.50 -7.00 -19.88
N MET A 372 -17.15 -7.87 -18.93
CA MET A 372 -16.88 -9.28 -19.23
C MET A 372 -18.14 -10.12 -19.36
N ILE A 373 -19.17 -9.85 -18.57
CA ILE A 373 -20.41 -10.63 -18.60
C ILE A 373 -21.25 -10.26 -19.83
N ASN A 374 -21.31 -8.97 -20.18
CA ASN A 374 -22.21 -8.48 -21.22
C ASN A 374 -22.03 -9.09 -22.63
N PRO A 375 -20.81 -9.29 -23.18
CA PRO A 375 -20.64 -9.83 -24.52
C PRO A 375 -20.98 -11.32 -24.62
N VAL A 376 -21.02 -12.04 -23.50
CA VAL A 376 -21.18 -13.49 -23.51
C VAL A 376 -22.67 -13.85 -23.48
N LYS A 377 -23.13 -14.52 -24.52
CA LYS A 377 -24.51 -14.99 -24.61
C LYS A 377 -24.61 -16.38 -23.99
N ILE A 378 -25.79 -16.71 -23.47
CA ILE A 378 -26.07 -18.05 -22.93
C ILE A 378 -25.90 -19.12 -24.01
N THR A 379 -26.09 -18.77 -25.28
CA THR A 379 -25.86 -19.63 -26.44
C THR A 379 -24.40 -20.07 -26.61
N ASP A 380 -23.47 -19.38 -25.95
CA ASP A 380 -22.04 -19.67 -26.03
C ASP A 380 -21.63 -20.79 -25.05
N PHE A 381 -22.57 -21.24 -24.19
CA PHE A 381 -22.35 -22.30 -23.20
C PHE A 381 -23.21 -23.54 -23.52
N LYS A 382 -22.70 -24.73 -23.19
CA LYS A 382 -23.42 -25.99 -23.41
C LYS A 382 -24.49 -26.22 -22.35
N THR A 383 -24.26 -25.74 -21.13
CA THR A 383 -25.18 -25.85 -20.00
C THR A 383 -25.32 -24.55 -19.22
N ILE A 384 -26.44 -24.37 -18.52
CA ILE A 384 -26.66 -23.19 -17.66
C ILE A 384 -25.71 -23.22 -16.46
N ASP A 385 -25.29 -24.41 -16.02
CA ASP A 385 -24.35 -24.57 -14.91
C ASP A 385 -22.93 -24.08 -15.30
N GLU A 386 -22.51 -24.26 -16.55
CA GLU A 386 -21.26 -23.64 -17.06
C GLU A 386 -21.32 -22.12 -17.00
N PHE A 387 -22.44 -21.50 -17.40
CA PHE A 387 -22.62 -20.05 -17.27
C PHE A 387 -22.61 -19.60 -15.81
N ARG A 388 -23.23 -20.36 -14.89
CA ARG A 388 -23.19 -20.07 -13.45
C ARG A 388 -21.74 -20.13 -12.92
N ASN A 389 -20.97 -21.13 -13.32
CA ASN A 389 -19.58 -21.27 -12.92
C ASN A 389 -18.71 -20.15 -13.50
N PHE A 390 -18.94 -19.74 -14.75
CA PHE A 390 -18.29 -18.59 -15.36
C PHE A 390 -18.59 -17.30 -14.59
N MET A 391 -19.86 -17.04 -14.25
CA MET A 391 -20.26 -15.88 -13.46
C MET A 391 -19.55 -15.85 -12.09
N ASN A 392 -19.54 -16.98 -11.39
CA ASN A 392 -18.84 -17.10 -10.11
C ASN A 392 -17.33 -16.91 -10.28
N TYR A 393 -16.73 -17.43 -11.33
CA TYR A 393 -15.32 -17.26 -11.64
C TYR A 393 -14.97 -15.79 -11.91
N VAL A 394 -15.74 -15.09 -12.75
CA VAL A 394 -15.50 -13.67 -13.07
C VAL A 394 -15.66 -12.81 -11.80
N ILE A 395 -16.73 -13.02 -11.03
CA ILE A 395 -16.95 -12.25 -9.79
C ILE A 395 -15.81 -12.51 -8.79
N LYS A 396 -15.42 -13.77 -8.59
CA LYS A 396 -14.37 -14.15 -7.63
C LYS A 396 -12.99 -13.66 -8.05
N THR A 397 -12.61 -13.84 -9.32
CA THR A 397 -11.31 -13.42 -9.85
C THR A 397 -11.14 -11.91 -9.72
N TYR A 398 -12.13 -11.12 -10.15
CA TYR A 398 -12.02 -9.66 -10.12
C TYR A 398 -12.17 -9.05 -8.73
N ARG A 399 -12.93 -9.68 -7.83
CA ARG A 399 -12.98 -9.28 -6.42
C ARG A 399 -11.64 -9.55 -5.71
N ASN A 400 -10.99 -10.66 -6.03
CA ASN A 400 -9.70 -11.01 -5.44
C ASN A 400 -8.56 -10.17 -6.04
N GLU A 401 -8.57 -9.87 -7.34
CA GLU A 401 -7.63 -8.94 -7.98
C GLU A 401 -7.64 -7.54 -7.33
N ASP A 402 -8.82 -7.06 -6.90
CA ASP A 402 -8.92 -5.78 -6.20
C ASP A 402 -8.37 -5.82 -4.76
N ASN A 403 -8.10 -6.98 -4.17
CA ASN A 403 -7.61 -7.11 -2.79
C ASN A 403 -6.16 -7.60 -2.69
N ILE A 404 -5.63 -8.32 -3.69
CA ILE A 404 -4.28 -8.92 -3.63
C ILE A 404 -3.19 -7.89 -3.32
N GLY A 405 -2.37 -8.22 -2.33
CA GLY A 405 -1.25 -7.38 -1.88
C GLY A 405 -1.71 -6.11 -1.16
N LYS A 406 -2.95 -6.06 -0.63
CA LYS A 406 -3.45 -4.88 0.10
C LYS A 406 -3.50 -5.12 1.61
N VAL A 407 -3.51 -4.01 2.33
CA VAL A 407 -3.90 -3.99 3.74
C VAL A 407 -5.41 -3.94 3.80
N ILE A 408 -6.02 -5.04 4.23
CA ILE A 408 -7.47 -5.22 4.28
C ILE A 408 -7.99 -5.16 5.72
N ASN A 409 -9.25 -4.78 5.87
CA ASN A 409 -9.89 -4.79 7.18
C ASN A 409 -10.13 -6.23 7.67
N PHE A 410 -10.19 -6.40 8.99
CA PHE A 410 -10.39 -7.70 9.62
C PHE A 410 -11.70 -8.40 9.18
N GLU A 411 -11.55 -9.54 8.48
CA GLU A 411 -12.60 -10.53 8.26
C GLU A 411 -12.10 -11.94 8.62
N LYS A 412 -12.95 -12.79 9.21
CA LYS A 412 -12.55 -14.14 9.68
C LYS A 412 -11.94 -15.03 8.59
N ARG A 413 -12.35 -14.85 7.32
CA ARG A 413 -11.87 -15.66 6.18
C ARG A 413 -10.49 -15.24 5.69
N GLU A 414 -10.10 -14.00 5.96
CA GLU A 414 -8.88 -13.38 5.44
C GLU A 414 -7.66 -13.59 6.36
N ILE A 415 -7.88 -14.08 7.58
CA ILE A 415 -6.81 -14.29 8.59
C ILE A 415 -5.71 -15.26 8.10
N LEU A 416 -6.08 -16.26 7.28
CA LEU A 416 -5.16 -17.25 6.74
C LEU A 416 -4.76 -16.94 5.29
N ASP A 417 -5.20 -15.81 4.74
CA ASP A 417 -4.82 -15.41 3.39
C ASP A 417 -3.41 -14.84 3.40
N GLU A 418 -2.49 -15.54 2.74
CA GLU A 418 -1.09 -15.12 2.62
C GLU A 418 -0.90 -13.97 1.62
N THR A 419 -1.90 -13.71 0.76
CA THR A 419 -1.82 -12.68 -0.30
C THR A 419 -2.08 -11.28 0.22
N ASN A 420 -2.59 -11.16 1.46
CA ASN A 420 -3.06 -9.90 2.05
C ASN A 420 -2.50 -9.70 3.45
N VAL A 421 -2.43 -8.44 3.88
CA VAL A 421 -2.11 -8.10 5.28
C VAL A 421 -3.38 -7.65 5.97
N VAL A 422 -3.73 -8.28 7.09
CA VAL A 422 -4.99 -7.99 7.79
C VAL A 422 -4.77 -6.94 8.87
N SER A 423 -5.47 -5.81 8.78
CA SER A 423 -5.48 -4.79 9.83
C SER A 423 -6.48 -5.14 10.95
N LEU A 424 -5.96 -5.31 12.16
CA LEU A 424 -6.70 -5.58 13.39
C LEU A 424 -7.12 -4.32 14.13
N GLY A 425 -6.55 -3.16 13.82
CA GLY A 425 -6.86 -1.88 14.46
C GLY A 425 -6.47 -0.70 13.57
N GLU A 426 -7.14 0.43 13.77
CA GLU A 426 -6.89 1.65 12.97
C GLU A 426 -5.55 2.32 13.35
N GLY A 427 -5.14 3.31 12.54
CA GLY A 427 -3.90 4.05 12.74
C GLY A 427 -2.75 3.58 11.85
N ALA A 428 -1.55 4.08 12.14
CA ALA A 428 -0.36 3.76 11.36
C ALA A 428 0.11 2.32 11.63
N LEU A 429 0.76 1.69 10.65
CA LEU A 429 1.25 0.30 10.73
C LEU A 429 2.65 0.18 11.38
N GLY A 430 3.30 1.32 11.66
CA GLY A 430 4.71 1.37 12.03
C GLY A 430 5.66 0.98 10.88
N GLY A 431 6.96 0.99 11.16
CA GLY A 431 8.06 0.64 10.26
C GLY A 431 7.97 -0.73 9.64
N LYS A 432 8.12 -1.75 10.49
CA LYS A 432 8.10 -3.16 10.08
C LYS A 432 6.79 -3.52 9.38
N GLY A 433 5.68 -3.02 9.92
CA GLY A 433 4.34 -3.22 9.34
C GLY A 433 4.19 -2.63 7.95
N ARG A 434 4.72 -1.41 7.71
CA ARG A 434 4.78 -0.82 6.36
C ARG A 434 5.67 -1.63 5.43
N GLY A 435 6.86 -2.03 5.90
CA GLY A 435 7.80 -2.86 5.12
C GLY A 435 7.16 -4.20 4.72
N LEU A 436 6.48 -4.88 5.64
CA LEU A 436 5.77 -6.13 5.38
C LEU A 436 4.57 -5.96 4.44
N ALA A 437 3.79 -4.90 4.59
CA ALA A 437 2.71 -4.58 3.67
C ALA A 437 3.26 -4.35 2.25
N PHE A 438 4.39 -3.63 2.14
CA PHE A 438 5.07 -3.42 0.87
C PHE A 438 5.61 -4.71 0.27
N VAL A 439 6.24 -5.57 1.07
CA VAL A 439 6.72 -6.91 0.65
C VAL A 439 5.58 -7.76 0.11
N ASN A 440 4.44 -7.81 0.81
CA ASN A 440 3.28 -8.56 0.37
C ASN A 440 2.75 -7.99 -0.96
N THR A 441 2.70 -6.66 -1.07
CA THR A 441 2.35 -5.98 -2.32
C THR A 441 3.31 -6.33 -3.46
N LEU A 442 4.60 -6.37 -3.19
CA LEU A 442 5.65 -6.64 -4.17
C LEU A 442 5.58 -8.09 -4.66
N ILE A 443 5.50 -9.07 -3.75
CA ILE A 443 5.48 -10.50 -4.08
C ILE A 443 4.27 -10.90 -4.92
N TYR A 444 3.06 -10.43 -4.59
CA TYR A 444 1.87 -10.88 -5.30
C TYR A 444 1.45 -10.00 -6.48
N ASN A 445 2.08 -8.83 -6.68
CA ASN A 445 1.86 -8.02 -7.89
C ASN A 445 2.95 -8.19 -8.94
N PHE A 446 4.16 -8.64 -8.58
CA PHE A 446 5.18 -9.04 -9.52
C PHE A 446 5.07 -10.52 -9.86
N ASN A 447 5.24 -10.87 -11.12
CA ASN A 447 5.20 -12.26 -11.54
C ASN A 447 6.56 -12.94 -11.32
N PHE A 448 6.94 -13.16 -10.06
CA PHE A 448 8.20 -13.83 -9.70
C PHE A 448 8.31 -15.25 -10.26
N SER A 449 7.18 -15.89 -10.61
CA SER A 449 7.18 -17.21 -11.22
C SER A 449 7.85 -17.25 -12.60
N GLU A 450 7.92 -16.13 -13.32
CA GLU A 450 8.64 -16.01 -14.59
C GLU A 450 10.15 -15.85 -14.38
N LEU A 451 10.57 -15.18 -13.30
CA LEU A 451 11.98 -14.92 -12.99
C LEU A 451 12.64 -16.11 -12.29
N VAL A 452 11.93 -16.77 -11.38
CA VAL A 452 12.47 -17.88 -10.56
C VAL A 452 11.49 -19.06 -10.54
N PRO A 453 11.40 -19.86 -11.63
CA PRO A 453 10.36 -20.87 -11.78
C PRO A 453 10.50 -22.12 -10.88
N LYS A 454 11.65 -22.30 -10.23
CA LYS A 454 11.99 -23.51 -9.45
C LYS A 454 11.80 -23.34 -7.93
N ILE A 455 11.26 -22.21 -7.46
CA ILE A 455 10.97 -21.96 -6.04
C ILE A 455 9.72 -21.09 -5.92
N ASN A 456 8.91 -21.32 -4.88
CA ASN A 456 7.78 -20.44 -4.60
C ASN A 456 8.23 -19.29 -3.70
N ILE A 457 8.02 -18.04 -4.11
CA ILE A 457 8.25 -16.87 -3.27
C ILE A 457 6.94 -16.50 -2.57
N ARG A 458 6.94 -16.46 -1.24
CA ARG A 458 5.74 -16.26 -0.41
C ARG A 458 6.02 -15.34 0.78
N THR A 459 4.94 -14.89 1.42
CA THR A 459 4.97 -14.26 2.74
C THR A 459 4.11 -15.07 3.71
N PRO A 460 4.51 -15.19 4.98
CA PRO A 460 3.64 -15.82 5.98
C PRO A 460 2.38 -14.97 6.24
N PRO A 461 1.26 -15.58 6.67
CA PRO A 461 0.08 -14.84 7.11
C PRO A 461 0.46 -13.78 8.16
N THR A 462 0.08 -12.53 7.89
CA THR A 462 0.51 -11.37 8.67
C THR A 462 -0.69 -10.49 9.02
N LEU A 463 -0.81 -10.16 10.30
CA LEU A 463 -1.82 -9.28 10.86
C LEU A 463 -1.14 -8.11 11.59
N ILE A 464 -1.73 -6.92 11.54
CA ILE A 464 -1.15 -5.71 12.15
C ILE A 464 -2.17 -5.02 13.04
N ILE A 465 -1.78 -4.70 14.28
CA ILE A 465 -2.51 -3.80 15.17
C ILE A 465 -1.94 -2.40 14.98
N GLY A 466 -2.74 -1.47 14.46
CA GLY A 466 -2.32 -0.10 14.22
C GLY A 466 -2.09 0.71 15.51
N THR A 467 -1.34 1.81 15.39
CA THR A 467 -0.92 2.65 16.53
C THR A 467 -2.07 3.28 17.33
N TYR A 468 -3.28 3.38 16.77
CA TYR A 468 -4.41 3.97 17.49
C TYR A 468 -4.81 3.12 18.71
N GLU A 469 -4.70 1.80 18.61
CA GLU A 469 -4.98 0.91 19.74
C GLU A 469 -3.94 1.07 20.86
N PHE A 470 -2.70 1.42 20.55
CA PHE A 470 -1.70 1.76 21.56
C PHE A 470 -2.08 3.04 22.32
N ASP A 471 -2.49 4.10 21.61
CA ASP A 471 -2.94 5.33 22.25
C ASP A 471 -4.14 5.08 23.18
N LEU A 472 -5.13 4.32 22.68
CA LEU A 472 -6.32 3.95 23.43
C LEU A 472 -5.98 3.09 24.66
N PHE A 473 -5.08 2.12 24.52
CA PHE A 473 -4.61 1.29 25.63
C PHE A 473 -3.92 2.13 26.71
N MET A 474 -3.08 3.09 26.32
CA MET A 474 -2.40 3.99 27.26
C MET A 474 -3.39 4.89 28.01
N GLU A 475 -4.48 5.31 27.35
CA GLU A 475 -5.52 6.17 27.92
C GLU A 475 -6.46 5.43 28.88
N ILE A 476 -7.02 4.29 28.45
CA ILE A 476 -7.94 3.46 29.27
C ILE A 476 -7.28 3.08 30.60
N ASN A 477 -5.97 2.77 30.56
CA ASN A 477 -5.24 2.27 31.72
C ASN A 477 -4.50 3.36 32.51
N HIS A 478 -4.61 4.63 32.11
CA HIS A 478 -3.89 5.76 32.70
C HIS A 478 -2.38 5.51 32.86
N LEU A 479 -1.76 4.91 31.84
CA LEU A 479 -0.37 4.44 31.91
C LEU A 479 0.65 5.52 31.58
N LYS A 480 0.26 6.60 30.86
CA LYS A 480 1.18 7.66 30.42
C LYS A 480 2.04 8.19 31.59
N GLU A 481 1.43 8.71 32.65
CA GLU A 481 2.19 9.29 33.77
C GLU A 481 3.03 8.26 34.56
N LYS A 482 2.51 7.04 34.72
CA LYS A 482 3.15 5.99 35.52
C LYS A 482 4.37 5.41 34.80
N ALA A 483 4.27 5.17 33.50
CA ALA A 483 5.35 4.60 32.69
C ALA A 483 6.54 5.55 32.52
N TYR A 484 6.30 6.87 32.46
CA TYR A 484 7.37 7.87 32.35
C TYR A 484 8.11 8.14 33.66
N LYS A 485 7.47 7.96 34.82
CA LYS A 485 8.08 8.25 36.14
C LYS A 485 8.79 7.04 36.76
N GLU A 486 8.41 5.83 36.39
CA GLU A 486 9.05 4.62 36.91
C GLU A 486 10.31 4.29 36.12
N ASP A 487 11.41 3.99 36.81
CA ASP A 487 12.68 3.58 36.20
C ASP A 487 12.89 2.05 36.24
N ASP A 488 12.12 1.34 37.06
CA ASP A 488 12.16 -0.12 37.15
C ASP A 488 11.32 -0.77 36.05
N TYR A 489 12.01 -1.42 35.09
CA TYR A 489 11.37 -2.05 33.94
C TYR A 489 10.44 -3.21 34.32
N ASP A 490 10.73 -3.97 35.38
CA ASP A 490 9.87 -5.11 35.76
C ASP A 490 8.55 -4.63 36.37
N LYS A 491 8.56 -3.49 37.08
CA LYS A 491 7.31 -2.85 37.50
C LYS A 491 6.51 -2.34 36.31
N ILE A 492 7.17 -1.77 35.30
CA ILE A 492 6.50 -1.33 34.07
C ILE A 492 5.83 -2.51 33.37
N LYS A 493 6.53 -3.65 33.20
CA LYS A 493 5.91 -4.86 32.62
C LYS A 493 4.65 -5.28 33.37
N ASN A 494 4.70 -5.32 34.71
CA ASN A 494 3.54 -5.67 35.54
C ASN A 494 2.37 -4.69 35.37
N LEU A 495 2.64 -3.39 35.29
CA LEU A 495 1.63 -2.36 35.03
C LEU A 495 0.94 -2.56 33.66
N PHE A 496 1.72 -2.87 32.62
CA PHE A 496 1.20 -3.12 31.29
C PHE A 496 0.41 -4.43 31.23
N LEU A 497 0.86 -5.50 31.88
CA LEU A 497 0.15 -6.78 31.96
C LEU A 497 -1.23 -6.64 32.63
N ALA A 498 -1.35 -5.79 33.65
CA ALA A 498 -2.61 -5.50 34.33
C ALA A 498 -3.60 -4.67 33.48
N GLY A 499 -3.16 -4.05 32.38
CA GLY A 499 -4.00 -3.20 31.54
C GLY A 499 -5.01 -3.97 30.69
N GLU A 500 -6.11 -3.32 30.32
CA GLU A 500 -7.16 -3.86 29.46
C GLU A 500 -7.12 -3.26 28.04
N PHE A 501 -7.44 -4.08 27.04
CA PHE A 501 -7.54 -3.66 25.62
C PHE A 501 -8.94 -3.14 25.29
N SER A 502 -9.08 -2.52 24.11
CA SER A 502 -10.39 -2.15 23.58
C SER A 502 -11.30 -3.36 23.40
N TYR A 503 -12.62 -3.11 23.47
CA TYR A 503 -13.64 -4.16 23.26
C TYR A 503 -13.51 -4.79 21.86
N ASP A 504 -13.22 -3.97 20.85
CA ASP A 504 -13.13 -4.42 19.46
C ASP A 504 -11.87 -5.28 19.24
N LEU A 505 -10.69 -4.85 19.71
CA LEU A 505 -9.47 -5.64 19.63
C LEU A 505 -9.63 -6.98 20.37
N THR A 506 -10.20 -6.96 21.57
CA THR A 506 -10.47 -8.17 22.38
C THR A 506 -11.30 -9.19 21.59
N LYS A 507 -12.33 -8.74 20.87
CA LYS A 507 -13.17 -9.62 20.04
C LYS A 507 -12.39 -10.20 18.85
N ARG A 508 -11.60 -9.37 18.16
CA ARG A 508 -10.78 -9.79 17.01
C ARG A 508 -9.70 -10.79 17.40
N LEU A 509 -9.00 -10.57 18.52
CA LEU A 509 -7.96 -11.47 19.05
C LEU A 509 -8.52 -12.85 19.44
N LYS A 510 -9.73 -12.94 20.01
CA LYS A 510 -10.39 -14.22 20.28
C LYS A 510 -10.61 -15.03 19.00
N ILE A 511 -11.10 -14.37 17.95
CA ILE A 511 -11.30 -15.00 16.63
C ILE A 511 -9.95 -15.41 16.00
N LEU A 512 -8.91 -14.59 16.16
CA LEU A 512 -7.56 -14.88 15.65
C LEU A 512 -7.04 -16.21 16.21
N VAL A 513 -7.10 -16.41 17.52
CA VAL A 513 -6.62 -17.63 18.19
C VAL A 513 -7.47 -18.87 17.88
N GLU A 514 -8.75 -18.68 17.52
CA GLU A 514 -9.58 -19.78 17.00
C GLU A 514 -9.09 -20.28 15.64
N VAL A 515 -8.67 -19.37 14.77
CA VAL A 515 -8.32 -19.64 13.37
C VAL A 515 -6.85 -20.04 13.21
N MET A 516 -5.92 -19.30 13.83
CA MET A 516 -4.49 -19.61 13.76
C MET A 516 -4.13 -20.79 14.67
N LYS A 517 -3.57 -21.84 14.06
CA LYS A 517 -3.15 -23.09 14.74
C LYS A 517 -1.64 -23.30 14.77
N LYS A 518 -0.89 -22.58 13.93
CA LYS A 518 0.57 -22.63 13.93
C LYS A 518 1.16 -21.65 14.95
N PRO A 519 2.46 -21.77 15.26
CA PRO A 519 3.14 -20.81 16.13
C PRO A 519 3.12 -19.39 15.59
N ILE A 520 3.14 -18.42 16.51
CA ILE A 520 2.93 -17.00 16.22
C ILE A 520 4.12 -16.19 16.74
N ALA A 521 4.64 -15.27 15.93
CA ALA A 521 5.56 -14.23 16.34
C ALA A 521 4.80 -12.91 16.54
N VAL A 522 4.97 -12.31 17.71
CA VAL A 522 4.44 -10.98 18.06
C VAL A 522 5.63 -10.00 18.06
N ARG A 523 5.69 -9.15 17.03
CA ARG A 523 6.81 -8.26 16.74
C ARG A 523 6.41 -6.81 16.96
N SER A 524 7.33 -6.04 17.53
CA SER A 524 7.28 -4.58 17.60
C SER A 524 7.37 -3.95 16.20
N SER A 525 6.61 -2.87 15.99
CA SER A 525 6.65 -2.05 14.78
C SER A 525 6.44 -0.59 15.19
N SER A 526 7.49 0.08 15.67
CA SER A 526 7.38 1.50 16.05
C SER A 526 7.24 2.39 14.81
N LEU A 527 6.80 3.64 14.96
CA LEU A 527 6.64 4.56 13.83
C LEU A 527 7.97 4.85 13.14
N PHE A 528 9.00 5.05 13.96
CA PHE A 528 10.32 5.42 13.51
C PHE A 528 11.16 4.20 13.11
N GLU A 529 10.90 3.02 13.66
CA GLU A 529 11.53 1.75 13.25
C GLU A 529 11.50 1.58 11.72
N ASP A 530 12.57 1.03 11.12
CA ASP A 530 12.73 0.87 9.67
C ASP A 530 12.33 2.10 8.81
N SER A 531 12.37 3.32 9.37
CA SER A 531 12.12 4.56 8.65
C SER A 531 13.27 4.84 7.68
N THR A 532 12.95 5.37 6.50
CA THR A 532 13.92 5.75 5.47
C THR A 532 14.84 6.89 5.88
N LEU A 533 14.51 7.65 6.93
CA LEU A 533 15.34 8.75 7.42
C LEU A 533 16.26 8.34 8.59
N GLN A 534 15.83 7.39 9.42
CA GLN A 534 16.57 6.88 10.58
C GLN A 534 16.08 5.45 10.91
N PRO A 535 16.67 4.38 10.37
CA PRO A 535 16.22 3.03 10.67
C PRO A 535 16.76 2.60 12.04
N PHE A 536 15.85 2.33 12.97
CA PHE A 536 16.11 1.73 14.28
C PHE A 536 16.06 0.22 14.14
N SER A 537 16.97 -0.51 14.80
CA SER A 537 16.98 -1.96 14.69
C SER A 537 17.35 -2.63 16.01
N GLY A 538 16.48 -3.54 16.47
CA GLY A 538 16.74 -4.42 17.62
C GLY A 538 16.58 -3.78 19.01
N ILE A 539 15.86 -2.65 19.11
CA ILE A 539 15.64 -1.94 20.39
C ILE A 539 14.45 -2.54 21.16
N TYR A 540 13.42 -2.97 20.43
CA TYR A 540 12.15 -3.41 20.98
C TYR A 540 12.00 -4.93 20.94
N SER A 541 11.21 -5.45 21.87
CA SER A 541 11.09 -6.90 22.04
C SER A 541 10.24 -7.58 20.97
N THR A 542 10.58 -8.84 20.71
CA THR A 542 9.81 -9.76 19.87
C THR A 542 9.59 -11.06 20.63
N TYR A 543 8.33 -11.52 20.71
CA TYR A 543 7.97 -12.74 21.43
C TYR A 543 7.49 -13.80 20.45
N MET A 544 8.01 -15.03 20.59
CA MET A 544 7.55 -16.18 19.81
C MET A 544 6.73 -17.12 20.70
N LEU A 545 5.52 -17.44 20.26
CA LEU A 545 4.55 -18.25 20.98
C LEU A 545 4.32 -19.59 20.26
N PRO A 546 4.43 -20.74 20.94
CA PRO A 546 4.10 -22.05 20.38
C PRO A 546 2.64 -22.16 19.90
N ASN A 547 1.72 -21.42 20.54
CA ASN A 547 0.29 -21.35 20.19
C ASN A 547 -0.43 -22.72 20.11
N ASN A 548 0.03 -23.70 20.89
CA ASN A 548 -0.43 -25.09 20.83
C ASN A 548 -1.16 -25.58 22.08
N TYR A 549 -1.40 -24.72 23.07
CA TYR A 549 -2.18 -25.07 24.27
C TYR A 549 -3.63 -25.46 23.92
N ALA A 550 -4.17 -26.52 24.53
CA ALA A 550 -5.48 -27.08 24.19
C ALA A 550 -6.65 -26.10 24.46
N ASP A 551 -6.60 -25.37 25.57
CA ASP A 551 -7.56 -24.32 25.90
C ASP A 551 -7.28 -23.01 25.12
N ILE A 552 -8.28 -22.59 24.34
CA ILE A 552 -8.28 -21.34 23.57
C ILE A 552 -8.12 -20.12 24.48
N LYS A 553 -8.65 -20.16 25.71
CA LYS A 553 -8.55 -19.05 26.67
C LYS A 553 -7.12 -18.79 27.11
N VAL A 554 -6.32 -19.85 27.29
CA VAL A 554 -4.90 -19.74 27.64
C VAL A 554 -4.11 -19.16 26.48
N ARG A 555 -4.33 -19.66 25.25
CA ARG A 555 -3.70 -19.09 24.04
C ARG A 555 -4.07 -17.62 23.82
N TYR A 556 -5.32 -17.25 24.09
CA TYR A 556 -5.77 -15.86 24.08
C TYR A 556 -5.05 -15.01 25.14
N LYS A 557 -4.84 -15.52 26.35
CA LYS A 557 -4.09 -14.82 27.39
C LYS A 557 -2.63 -14.62 26.97
N GLN A 558 -1.97 -15.67 26.47
CA GLN A 558 -0.56 -15.61 26.03
C GLN A 558 -0.33 -14.57 24.92
N ILE A 559 -1.20 -14.50 23.91
CA ILE A 559 -1.06 -13.48 22.86
C ILE A 559 -1.32 -12.07 23.40
N CYS A 560 -2.29 -11.90 24.31
CA CYS A 560 -2.54 -10.63 24.97
C CYS A 560 -1.32 -10.17 25.79
N ASP A 561 -0.74 -11.07 26.58
CA ASP A 561 0.42 -10.78 27.42
C ASP A 561 1.63 -10.41 26.55
N ALA A 562 1.86 -11.12 25.43
CA ALA A 562 2.90 -10.78 24.47
C ALA A 562 2.72 -9.37 23.87
N ILE A 563 1.50 -9.01 23.44
CA ILE A 563 1.21 -7.66 22.89
C ILE A 563 1.47 -6.58 23.95
N LYS A 564 1.02 -6.79 25.19
CA LYS A 564 1.24 -5.83 26.30
C LYS A 564 2.72 -5.66 26.62
N LEU A 565 3.50 -6.73 26.58
CA LEU A 565 4.94 -6.68 26.80
C LEU A 565 5.68 -6.00 25.64
N VAL A 566 5.22 -6.15 24.39
CA VAL A 566 5.71 -5.35 23.26
C VAL A 566 5.48 -3.86 23.51
N TYR A 567 4.29 -3.46 23.97
CA TYR A 567 4.02 -2.07 24.35
C TYR A 567 4.92 -1.59 25.50
N ALA A 568 5.15 -2.43 26.51
CA ALA A 568 6.04 -2.11 27.62
C ALA A 568 7.50 -1.89 27.17
N SER A 569 7.96 -2.62 26.13
CA SER A 569 9.34 -2.55 25.65
C SER A 569 9.79 -1.16 25.17
N MET A 570 8.83 -0.28 24.83
CA MET A 570 9.10 1.11 24.49
C MET A 570 9.70 1.91 25.65
N PHE A 571 9.43 1.49 26.89
CA PHE A 571 9.90 2.14 28.11
C PHE A 571 11.11 1.43 28.74
N SER A 572 11.71 0.45 28.05
CA SER A 572 12.91 -0.24 28.51
C SER A 572 14.12 0.69 28.64
N ASN A 573 15.08 0.32 29.48
CA ASN A 573 16.29 1.14 29.68
C ASN A 573 17.09 1.32 28.38
N SER A 574 17.17 0.29 27.54
CA SER A 574 17.81 0.35 26.22
C SER A 574 17.13 1.36 25.30
N ALA A 575 15.80 1.33 25.22
CA ALA A 575 15.03 2.29 24.44
C ALA A 575 15.21 3.73 24.94
N ARG A 576 15.13 3.96 26.26
CA ARG A 576 15.30 5.30 26.86
C ARG A 576 16.68 5.90 26.57
N LEU A 577 17.75 5.14 26.83
CA LEU A 577 19.13 5.58 26.58
C LEU A 577 19.36 5.90 25.11
N TYR A 578 18.72 5.13 24.24
CA TYR A 578 18.80 5.35 22.82
C TYR A 578 18.11 6.67 22.41
N PHE A 579 16.84 6.90 22.80
CA PHE A 579 16.14 8.15 22.47
C PHE A 579 16.85 9.40 23.00
N GLN A 580 17.48 9.30 24.18
CA GLN A 580 18.36 10.35 24.71
C GLN A 580 19.56 10.62 23.79
N ALA A 581 20.17 9.58 23.21
CA ALA A 581 21.32 9.73 22.32
C ALA A 581 20.96 10.41 20.99
N VAL A 582 19.73 10.20 20.48
CA VAL A 582 19.24 10.81 19.21
C VAL A 582 18.57 12.18 19.43
N ASN A 583 18.45 12.63 20.68
CA ASN A 583 17.78 13.87 21.07
C ASN A 583 16.28 13.93 20.66
N TYR A 584 15.62 12.77 20.64
CA TYR A 584 14.17 12.65 20.43
C TYR A 584 13.45 12.40 21.75
N LYS A 585 12.17 12.79 21.82
CA LYS A 585 11.31 12.48 22.95
C LYS A 585 10.57 11.17 22.71
N ILE A 586 10.58 10.29 23.70
CA ILE A 586 9.82 9.03 23.70
C ILE A 586 8.31 9.28 23.49
N GLU A 587 7.81 10.45 23.90
CA GLU A 587 6.41 10.86 23.71
C GLU A 587 5.97 10.96 22.24
N GLU A 588 6.91 11.18 21.31
CA GLU A 588 6.62 11.27 19.88
C GLU A 588 6.55 9.89 19.20
N GLU A 589 6.99 8.83 19.90
CA GLU A 589 6.98 7.46 19.41
C GLU A 589 5.65 6.75 19.71
N LYS A 590 5.19 5.92 18.76
CA LYS A 590 4.01 5.07 18.94
C LYS A 590 4.31 3.66 18.45
N MET A 591 3.72 2.68 19.14
CA MET A 591 3.94 1.27 18.84
C MET A 591 2.76 0.67 18.08
N ALA A 592 3.00 0.18 16.88
CA ALA A 592 2.13 -0.82 16.24
C ALA A 592 2.67 -2.22 16.57
N VAL A 593 1.83 -3.24 16.43
CA VAL A 593 2.22 -4.64 16.68
C VAL A 593 1.93 -5.49 15.47
N VAL A 594 2.93 -6.24 15.02
CA VAL A 594 2.81 -7.20 13.92
C VAL A 594 2.68 -8.60 14.51
N ILE A 595 1.64 -9.32 14.11
CA ILE A 595 1.37 -10.71 14.48
C ILE A 595 1.54 -11.54 13.21
N GLN A 596 2.52 -12.44 13.20
CA GLN A 596 2.91 -13.18 12.01
C GLN A 596 3.05 -14.67 12.32
N GLU A 597 2.66 -15.54 11.39
CA GLU A 597 2.91 -16.97 11.51
C GLU A 597 4.41 -17.29 11.43
N VAL A 598 4.92 -18.14 12.34
CA VAL A 598 6.33 -18.55 12.31
C VAL A 598 6.55 -19.58 11.20
N VAL A 599 7.49 -19.30 10.30
CA VAL A 599 7.89 -20.21 9.23
C VAL A 599 8.72 -21.35 9.81
N GLY A 600 8.32 -22.59 9.54
CA GLY A 600 9.03 -23.78 9.99
C GLY A 600 8.16 -25.03 9.99
N ASN A 601 8.75 -26.14 10.43
CA ASN A 601 8.07 -27.42 10.62
C ASN A 601 8.39 -27.97 12.01
N ASN A 602 7.51 -28.83 12.54
CA ASN A 602 7.70 -29.47 13.84
C ASN A 602 8.51 -30.77 13.69
N TYR A 603 9.64 -30.84 14.37
CA TYR A 603 10.51 -32.02 14.45
C TYR A 603 10.66 -32.42 15.92
N ASN A 604 9.93 -33.45 16.34
CA ASN A 604 9.99 -34.02 17.70
C ASN A 604 9.92 -32.98 18.84
N GLY A 605 9.02 -31.98 18.73
CA GLY A 605 8.86 -30.94 19.75
C GLY A 605 9.69 -29.67 19.50
N CYS A 606 10.52 -29.65 18.44
CA CYS A 606 11.29 -28.49 18.02
C CYS A 606 10.74 -27.92 16.70
N TYR A 607 10.28 -26.67 16.69
CA TYR A 607 9.74 -26.03 15.49
C TYR A 607 10.70 -24.99 14.91
N TYR A 608 11.15 -25.19 13.67
CA TYR A 608 12.12 -24.31 12.98
C TYR A 608 12.12 -24.51 11.44
N PRO A 609 12.60 -23.52 10.65
CA PRO A 609 12.78 -23.67 9.20
C PRO A 609 14.11 -24.34 8.86
N HIS A 610 14.24 -24.89 7.66
CA HIS A 610 15.48 -25.54 7.21
C HIS A 610 16.65 -24.56 7.13
N ILE A 611 16.38 -23.35 6.63
CA ILE A 611 17.37 -22.28 6.47
C ILE A 611 16.72 -20.97 6.89
N SER A 612 17.46 -20.13 7.60
CA SER A 612 17.14 -18.73 7.79
C SER A 612 18.37 -17.89 7.49
N GLY A 613 18.15 -16.63 7.09
CA GLY A 613 19.26 -15.77 6.70
C GLY A 613 18.89 -14.32 6.53
N THR A 614 19.93 -13.52 6.38
CA THR A 614 19.85 -12.12 5.97
C THR A 614 20.69 -11.94 4.70
N ALA A 615 20.28 -11.02 3.83
CA ALA A 615 21.07 -10.66 2.66
C ALA A 615 21.04 -9.16 2.43
N GLN A 616 22.16 -8.59 1.99
CA GLN A 616 22.34 -7.17 1.75
C GLN A 616 22.75 -6.94 0.30
N SER A 617 22.17 -5.94 -0.35
CA SER A 617 22.51 -5.55 -1.73
C SER A 617 23.88 -4.89 -1.83
N HIS A 618 24.46 -4.47 -0.71
CA HIS A 618 25.76 -3.82 -0.64
C HIS A 618 26.70 -4.59 0.28
N ASN A 619 27.86 -4.98 -0.23
CA ASN A 619 28.94 -5.60 0.53
C ASN A 619 30.05 -4.58 0.82
N PHE A 620 30.12 -4.09 2.05
CA PHE A 620 31.18 -3.16 2.47
C PHE A 620 32.59 -3.80 2.47
N TYR A 621 32.65 -5.13 2.55
CA TYR A 621 33.88 -5.93 2.63
C TYR A 621 33.94 -6.98 1.51
N PRO A 622 34.03 -6.57 0.23
CA PRO A 622 34.19 -7.50 -0.87
C PRO A 622 35.57 -8.17 -0.80
N VAL A 623 35.62 -9.45 -1.14
CA VAL A 623 36.84 -10.26 -1.18
C VAL A 623 37.14 -10.70 -2.62
N SER A 624 38.41 -10.94 -2.93
CA SER A 624 38.85 -11.34 -4.28
C SER A 624 38.42 -10.31 -5.34
N HIS A 625 37.69 -10.73 -6.36
CA HIS A 625 37.21 -9.90 -7.47
C HIS A 625 35.76 -9.41 -7.29
N MET A 626 35.15 -9.64 -6.12
CA MET A 626 33.82 -9.11 -5.80
C MET A 626 33.84 -7.58 -5.77
N LYS A 627 32.73 -6.98 -6.17
CA LYS A 627 32.47 -5.56 -6.01
C LYS A 627 31.49 -5.32 -4.86
N PRO A 628 31.44 -4.09 -4.29
CA PRO A 628 30.47 -3.77 -3.27
C PRO A 628 29.02 -3.99 -3.72
N GLU A 629 28.72 -3.74 -4.99
CA GLU A 629 27.38 -3.88 -5.54
C GLU A 629 26.96 -5.34 -5.76
N ASP A 630 27.87 -6.31 -5.57
CA ASP A 630 27.56 -7.74 -5.71
C ASP A 630 26.91 -8.34 -4.45
N GLY A 631 26.71 -7.52 -3.41
CA GLY A 631 26.01 -7.91 -2.18
C GLY A 631 26.64 -9.08 -1.42
N PHE A 632 25.99 -9.47 -0.32
CA PHE A 632 26.32 -10.71 0.39
C PHE A 632 25.09 -11.25 1.14
N ALA A 633 25.12 -12.55 1.41
CA ALA A 633 24.13 -13.25 2.21
C ALA A 633 24.81 -14.00 3.36
N VAL A 634 24.11 -14.09 4.47
CA VAL A 634 24.48 -14.86 5.64
C VAL A 634 23.35 -15.83 5.94
N SER A 635 23.66 -17.12 6.07
CA SER A 635 22.67 -18.17 6.32
C SER A 635 23.07 -19.06 7.50
N ALA A 636 22.05 -19.57 8.19
CA ALA A 636 22.16 -20.55 9.26
C ALA A 636 20.99 -21.55 9.20
N ILE A 637 21.12 -22.65 9.93
CA ILE A 637 20.03 -23.60 10.18
C ILE A 637 19.27 -23.14 11.43
N GLY A 638 17.95 -23.29 11.43
CA GLY A 638 17.10 -22.90 12.55
C GLY A 638 16.45 -21.53 12.38
N LEU A 639 15.94 -20.97 13.49
CA LEU A 639 15.26 -19.68 13.50
C LEU A 639 16.23 -18.51 13.21
N GLY A 640 15.72 -17.49 12.51
CA GLY A 640 16.50 -16.32 12.07
C GLY A 640 17.12 -15.49 13.20
N LYS A 641 16.65 -15.64 14.45
CA LYS A 641 17.27 -15.02 15.64
C LYS A 641 18.77 -15.32 15.72
N TYR A 642 19.20 -16.51 15.31
CA TYR A 642 20.60 -16.92 15.28
C TYR A 642 21.46 -16.02 14.37
N VAL A 643 20.96 -15.69 13.17
CA VAL A 643 21.68 -14.86 12.21
C VAL A 643 21.64 -13.39 12.63
N VAL A 644 20.49 -12.94 13.13
CA VAL A 644 20.27 -11.55 13.54
C VAL A 644 21.14 -11.17 14.74
N GLU A 645 21.36 -12.08 15.68
CA GLU A 645 22.23 -11.88 16.86
C GLU A 645 23.74 -11.97 16.56
N GLY A 646 24.13 -12.31 15.32
CA GLY A 646 25.53 -12.35 14.89
C GLY A 646 26.31 -13.57 15.40
N ASP A 647 25.64 -14.71 15.60
CA ASP A 647 26.31 -15.97 15.94
C ASP A 647 27.12 -16.55 14.75
N LYS A 648 27.72 -17.74 14.92
CA LYS A 648 28.56 -18.43 13.94
C LYS A 648 27.78 -18.87 12.70
N THR A 649 27.86 -18.11 11.62
CA THR A 649 27.02 -18.27 10.41
C THR A 649 27.86 -18.43 9.15
N TYR A 650 27.23 -18.95 8.08
CA TYR A 650 27.91 -19.11 6.79
C TYR A 650 27.64 -17.91 5.87
N ARG A 651 28.71 -17.24 5.44
CA ARG A 651 28.67 -16.05 4.58
C ARG A 651 29.07 -16.39 3.15
N TYR A 652 28.31 -15.90 2.18
CA TYR A 652 28.57 -16.07 0.73
C TYR A 652 28.05 -14.88 -0.06
N SER A 653 28.45 -14.76 -1.34
CA SER A 653 27.84 -13.81 -2.27
C SER A 653 26.79 -14.54 -3.11
N PRO A 654 25.53 -14.07 -3.17
CA PRO A 654 24.49 -14.63 -4.04
C PRO A 654 24.91 -14.66 -5.52
N LYS A 655 25.69 -13.67 -5.98
CA LYS A 655 26.20 -13.58 -7.35
C LYS A 655 27.36 -14.52 -7.64
N PHE A 656 28.17 -14.83 -6.63
CA PHE A 656 29.30 -15.76 -6.71
C PHE A 656 29.20 -16.87 -5.64
N PRO A 657 28.17 -17.73 -5.67
CA PRO A 657 27.89 -18.68 -4.58
C PRO A 657 28.90 -19.82 -4.50
N LYS A 658 29.68 -20.04 -5.57
CA LYS A 658 30.71 -21.09 -5.65
C LYS A 658 32.07 -20.66 -5.09
N LEU A 659 32.26 -19.37 -4.82
CA LEU A 659 33.51 -18.83 -4.30
C LEU A 659 33.56 -19.01 -2.77
N ASP A 660 34.47 -19.86 -2.30
CA ASP A 660 34.71 -20.00 -0.86
C ASP A 660 35.51 -18.79 -0.34
N ILE A 661 34.93 -18.05 0.60
CA ILE A 661 35.56 -16.86 1.22
C ILE A 661 36.62 -17.28 2.25
N ASN A 662 36.42 -18.44 2.90
CA ASN A 662 37.24 -18.93 4.01
C ASN A 662 37.96 -20.24 3.62
N THR A 663 39.12 -20.51 4.22
CA THR A 663 39.80 -21.80 4.04
C THR A 663 39.02 -22.93 4.72
N PRO A 664 39.21 -24.21 4.32
CA PRO A 664 38.55 -25.35 4.98
C PRO A 664 38.74 -25.39 6.50
N LYS A 665 39.95 -25.08 6.97
CA LYS A 665 40.28 -25.00 8.40
C LYS A 665 39.54 -23.87 9.12
N ASP A 666 39.39 -22.72 8.47
CA ASP A 666 38.68 -21.59 9.06
C ASP A 666 37.18 -21.85 9.12
N LEU A 667 36.61 -22.47 8.08
CA LEU A 667 35.21 -22.94 8.06
C LEU A 667 34.94 -23.94 9.19
N PHE A 668 35.85 -24.88 9.44
CA PHE A 668 35.73 -25.82 10.54
C PHE A 668 35.68 -25.13 11.92
N LYS A 669 36.49 -24.09 12.15
CA LYS A 669 36.52 -23.35 13.43
C LYS A 669 35.32 -22.42 13.63
N SER A 670 34.78 -21.89 12.53
CA SER A 670 33.72 -20.87 12.51
C SER A 670 32.34 -21.43 12.19
N THR A 671 32.18 -22.75 12.03
CA THR A 671 30.88 -23.37 11.76
C THR A 671 29.88 -23.24 12.91
N GLN A 672 28.60 -23.23 12.56
CA GLN A 672 27.48 -23.35 13.49
C GLN A 672 27.54 -24.68 14.23
N LEU A 673 27.37 -24.63 15.56
CA LEU A 673 27.32 -25.81 16.45
C LEU A 673 25.94 -26.03 17.08
N ASP A 674 25.19 -24.94 17.26
CA ASP A 674 23.87 -24.93 17.88
C ASP A 674 22.89 -24.13 17.04
N LEU A 675 21.59 -24.34 17.24
CA LEU A 675 20.53 -23.58 16.59
C LEU A 675 19.42 -23.20 17.57
N TYR A 676 18.76 -22.08 17.29
CA TYR A 676 17.53 -21.69 17.98
C TYR A 676 16.33 -22.37 17.32
N VAL A 677 15.50 -23.00 18.15
CA VAL A 677 14.24 -23.63 17.77
C VAL A 677 13.13 -23.15 18.70
N LEU A 678 11.89 -23.19 18.24
CA LEU A 678 10.75 -22.93 19.09
C LEU A 678 10.37 -24.21 19.84
N ASN A 679 10.24 -24.11 21.16
CA ASN A 679 9.92 -25.24 22.02
C ASN A 679 8.41 -25.51 22.02
N MET A 680 7.98 -26.58 21.35
CA MET A 680 6.56 -26.97 21.30
C MET A 680 6.12 -27.74 22.56
N ASP A 681 7.06 -28.25 23.35
CA ASP A 681 6.73 -28.98 24.59
C ASP A 681 6.39 -28.02 25.74
N ASN A 682 6.92 -26.79 25.69
CA ASN A 682 6.60 -25.75 26.67
C ASN A 682 5.30 -25.02 26.31
N GLN A 683 4.16 -25.59 26.75
CA GLN A 683 2.84 -25.07 26.40
C GLN A 683 2.43 -23.83 27.21
N ASP A 684 3.00 -23.62 28.41
CA ASP A 684 2.69 -22.48 29.30
C ASP A 684 3.91 -21.59 29.50
N VAL A 685 4.14 -20.74 28.50
CA VAL A 685 5.32 -19.87 28.43
C VAL A 685 5.16 -18.67 29.36
N ASP A 686 6.07 -18.49 30.32
CA ASP A 686 6.12 -17.30 31.19
C ASP A 686 6.97 -16.19 30.54
N LEU A 687 6.28 -15.33 29.79
CA LEU A 687 6.90 -14.20 29.09
C LEU A 687 7.42 -13.10 30.03
N LEU A 688 6.96 -13.05 31.29
CA LEU A 688 7.36 -12.03 32.24
C LEU A 688 8.74 -12.36 32.82
N ARG A 689 8.94 -13.61 33.24
CA ARG A 689 10.19 -14.08 33.83
C ARG A 689 11.27 -14.36 32.78
N ASP A 690 10.92 -15.10 31.74
CA ASP A 690 11.89 -15.66 30.79
C ASP A 690 12.03 -14.79 29.51
N GLY A 691 11.26 -13.69 29.43
CA GLY A 691 11.41 -12.66 28.40
C GLY A 691 11.24 -13.18 26.97
N GLU A 692 12.10 -12.71 26.06
CA GLU A 692 12.08 -13.10 24.64
C GLU A 692 12.51 -14.55 24.39
N GLU A 693 13.19 -15.17 25.35
CA GLU A 693 13.68 -16.55 25.24
C GLU A 693 12.69 -17.57 25.79
N ALA A 694 11.60 -17.14 26.41
CA ALA A 694 10.64 -18.00 27.09
C ALA A 694 10.07 -19.13 26.19
N GLY A 695 9.83 -18.84 24.91
CA GLY A 695 9.36 -19.80 23.91
C GLY A 695 10.47 -20.54 23.15
N LEU A 696 11.73 -20.14 23.33
CA LEU A 696 12.87 -20.61 22.55
C LEU A 696 13.66 -21.68 23.30
N LYS A 697 14.25 -22.61 22.55
CA LYS A 697 15.21 -23.60 23.02
C LYS A 697 16.42 -23.58 22.11
N LYS A 698 17.61 -23.66 22.69
CA LYS A 698 18.85 -23.88 21.93
C LYS A 698 19.15 -25.38 21.92
N ILE A 699 19.36 -25.94 20.74
CA ILE A 699 19.71 -27.36 20.55
C ILE A 699 21.02 -27.49 19.79
N ASP A 700 21.74 -28.58 20.03
CA ASP A 700 22.98 -28.92 19.34
C ASP A 700 22.68 -29.42 17.91
N LEU A 701 23.59 -29.17 16.97
CA LEU A 701 23.49 -29.64 15.60
C LEU A 701 23.32 -31.17 15.49
N MET A 702 23.90 -31.94 16.41
CA MET A 702 23.73 -33.40 16.50
C MET A 702 22.27 -33.81 16.79
N GLU A 703 21.52 -33.00 17.54
CA GLU A 703 20.09 -33.23 17.77
C GLU A 703 19.31 -32.96 16.48
N ALA A 704 19.64 -31.88 15.76
CA ALA A 704 19.05 -31.58 14.46
C ALA A 704 19.39 -32.60 13.36
N GLU A 705 20.56 -33.26 13.42
CA GLU A 705 20.94 -34.35 12.50
C GLU A 705 19.93 -35.52 12.60
N LYS A 706 19.45 -35.83 13.81
CA LYS A 706 18.43 -36.88 14.03
C LYS A 706 17.06 -36.53 13.43
N HIS A 707 16.81 -35.25 13.15
CA HIS A 707 15.57 -34.81 12.50
C HIS A 707 15.57 -35.09 10.98
N GLY A 708 16.73 -35.45 10.39
CA GLY A 708 16.85 -35.74 8.96
C GLY A 708 16.76 -34.50 8.05
N THR A 709 16.86 -33.30 8.63
CA THR A 709 16.68 -32.01 7.92
C THR A 709 17.99 -31.44 7.37
N LEU A 710 19.13 -32.02 7.74
CA LEU A 710 20.46 -31.45 7.49
C LEU A 710 21.12 -31.91 6.18
N ASN A 711 20.61 -32.93 5.50
CA ASN A 711 21.27 -33.61 4.37
C ASN A 711 21.80 -32.66 3.27
N HIS A 712 21.11 -31.55 3.01
CA HIS A 712 21.49 -30.59 1.97
C HIS A 712 22.15 -29.31 2.53
N CYS A 713 22.21 -29.16 3.85
CA CYS A 713 22.72 -27.95 4.53
C CYS A 713 24.16 -28.10 5.04
N VAL A 714 24.64 -29.34 5.20
CA VAL A 714 25.93 -29.64 5.83
C VAL A 714 26.89 -30.41 4.91
N SER A 715 28.17 -30.31 5.24
CA SER A 715 29.27 -31.08 4.67
C SER A 715 30.10 -31.71 5.80
N VAL A 716 30.97 -32.65 5.45
CA VAL A 716 31.89 -33.33 6.36
C VAL A 716 33.31 -32.83 6.13
N TYR A 717 34.01 -32.48 7.20
CA TYR A 717 35.43 -32.15 7.14
C TYR A 717 36.29 -33.41 7.28
N ASN A 718 37.15 -33.66 6.29
CA ASN A 718 38.12 -34.73 6.33
C ASN A 718 39.46 -34.18 6.84
N ILE A 719 39.84 -34.61 8.05
CA ILE A 719 41.05 -34.14 8.74
C ILE A 719 42.33 -34.62 8.04
N ASP A 720 42.29 -35.80 7.41
CA ASP A 720 43.47 -36.46 6.87
C ASP A 720 44.00 -35.78 5.60
N ASN A 721 43.12 -35.17 4.82
CA ASN A 721 43.46 -34.53 3.55
C ASN A 721 43.06 -33.04 3.46
N ASP A 722 42.52 -32.46 4.54
CA ASP A 722 42.09 -31.05 4.61
C ASP A 722 41.05 -30.68 3.53
N THR A 723 40.10 -31.59 3.28
CA THR A 723 39.02 -31.41 2.29
C THR A 723 37.64 -31.40 2.93
N ILE A 724 36.66 -30.82 2.22
CA ILE A 724 35.26 -30.76 2.64
C ILE A 724 34.43 -31.53 1.62
N GLU A 725 33.71 -32.55 2.11
CA GLU A 725 32.87 -33.42 1.29
C GLU A 725 31.39 -33.12 1.58
N PRO A 726 30.59 -32.73 0.58
CA PRO A 726 29.17 -32.41 0.77
C PRO A 726 28.34 -33.59 1.28
N GLY A 727 27.36 -33.31 2.15
CA GLY A 727 26.40 -34.30 2.67
C GLY A 727 26.78 -34.88 4.03
N LEU A 728 26.16 -36.02 4.36
CA LEU A 728 26.29 -36.70 5.67
C LEU A 728 26.85 -38.13 5.56
N ASP A 729 27.12 -38.61 4.35
CA ASP A 729 27.46 -40.02 4.09
C ASP A 729 28.81 -40.44 4.67
N ASN A 730 29.72 -39.48 4.86
CA ASN A 730 31.06 -39.72 5.38
C ASN A 730 31.18 -39.45 6.88
N TYR A 731 32.12 -40.13 7.52
CA TYR A 731 32.41 -39.95 8.94
C TYR A 731 33.35 -38.76 9.16
N GLY A 732 32.98 -37.84 10.05
CA GLY A 732 33.81 -36.69 10.43
C GLY A 732 33.01 -35.52 10.99
N PRO A 733 33.68 -34.45 11.45
CA PRO A 733 33.01 -33.26 11.96
C PRO A 733 32.13 -32.57 10.90
N ARG A 734 30.97 -32.06 11.34
CA ARG A 734 29.99 -31.39 10.46
C ARG A 734 30.34 -29.92 10.27
N ILE A 735 30.27 -29.44 9.02
CA ILE A 735 30.40 -28.04 8.63
C ILE A 735 29.08 -27.59 8.00
N VAL A 736 28.50 -26.51 8.50
CA VAL A 736 27.33 -25.86 7.90
C VAL A 736 27.79 -24.90 6.81
N ASN A 737 27.63 -25.29 5.55
CA ASN A 737 28.07 -24.51 4.39
C ASN A 737 27.10 -24.56 3.19
N PHE A 738 25.98 -25.28 3.32
CA PHE A 738 24.95 -25.39 2.28
C PHE A 738 25.48 -25.81 0.90
N ALA A 739 26.54 -26.63 0.84
CA ALA A 739 27.23 -26.96 -0.42
C ALA A 739 26.30 -27.53 -1.50
N ASN A 740 25.38 -28.42 -1.14
CA ASN A 740 24.40 -29.00 -2.07
C ASN A 740 23.46 -27.95 -2.69
N ILE A 741 23.21 -26.86 -1.97
CA ILE A 741 22.32 -25.78 -2.42
C ILE A 741 23.09 -24.74 -3.23
N LEU A 742 24.26 -24.30 -2.74
CA LEU A 742 25.02 -23.19 -3.32
C LEU A 742 25.96 -23.61 -4.46
N LYS A 743 26.49 -24.85 -4.44
CA LYS A 743 27.44 -25.34 -5.46
C LYS A 743 26.79 -26.26 -6.49
N TYR A 744 25.80 -27.04 -6.08
CA TYR A 744 25.14 -28.05 -6.91
C TYR A 744 23.68 -27.72 -7.26
N ASP A 745 23.22 -26.50 -6.95
CA ASP A 745 21.93 -25.95 -7.37
C ASP A 745 20.71 -26.84 -7.03
N TYR A 746 20.73 -27.52 -5.87
CA TYR A 746 19.58 -28.32 -5.40
C TYR A 746 18.29 -27.50 -5.35
N ILE A 747 18.41 -26.23 -4.96
CA ILE A 747 17.39 -25.19 -5.11
C ILE A 747 18.09 -23.91 -5.60
N PRO A 748 17.42 -23.03 -6.37
CA PRO A 748 18.03 -21.81 -6.90
C PRO A 748 18.14 -20.69 -5.84
N LEU A 749 18.63 -21.00 -4.63
CA LEU A 749 18.58 -20.06 -3.50
C LEU A 749 19.38 -18.77 -3.77
N ALA A 750 20.60 -18.90 -4.29
CA ALA A 750 21.49 -17.78 -4.58
C ALA A 750 20.86 -16.85 -5.65
N ASP A 751 20.42 -17.41 -6.77
CA ASP A 751 19.71 -16.67 -7.83
C ASP A 751 18.43 -15.99 -7.29
N THR A 752 17.68 -16.66 -6.42
CA THR A 752 16.46 -16.09 -5.81
C THR A 752 16.78 -14.86 -4.97
N ILE A 753 17.82 -14.93 -4.15
CA ILE A 753 18.26 -13.83 -3.30
C ILE A 753 18.77 -12.67 -4.16
N ASP A 754 19.57 -12.94 -5.19
CA ASP A 754 20.11 -11.92 -6.10
C ASP A 754 18.97 -11.14 -6.81
N VAL A 755 18.02 -11.86 -7.41
CA VAL A 755 16.84 -11.26 -8.05
C VAL A 755 15.99 -10.47 -7.06
N LEU A 756 15.77 -10.99 -5.84
CA LEU A 756 15.00 -10.27 -4.82
C LEU A 756 15.71 -9.01 -4.35
N LEU A 757 17.02 -9.05 -4.14
CA LEU A 757 17.80 -7.87 -3.76
C LEU A 757 17.73 -6.78 -4.83
N ASP A 758 17.87 -7.15 -6.10
CA ASP A 758 17.76 -6.20 -7.22
C ASP A 758 16.36 -5.56 -7.29
N VAL A 759 15.30 -6.37 -7.21
CA VAL A 759 13.92 -5.88 -7.26
C VAL A 759 13.61 -5.00 -6.04
N VAL A 760 14.02 -5.39 -4.85
CA VAL A 760 13.78 -4.61 -3.62
C VAL A 760 14.60 -3.31 -3.63
N LYS A 761 15.85 -3.34 -4.10
CA LYS A 761 16.71 -2.17 -4.28
C LYS A 761 16.11 -1.17 -5.26
N GLU A 762 15.63 -1.64 -6.41
CA GLU A 762 14.95 -0.78 -7.39
C GLU A 762 13.66 -0.19 -6.81
N ALA A 763 12.91 -0.99 -6.05
CA ALA A 763 11.63 -0.57 -5.49
C ALA A 763 11.78 0.42 -4.30
N LEU A 764 12.85 0.31 -3.51
CA LEU A 764 13.16 1.23 -2.41
C LEU A 764 13.96 2.47 -2.88
N GLY A 765 14.67 2.38 -4.00
CA GLY A 765 15.52 3.45 -4.53
C GLY A 765 16.84 3.64 -3.77
N CYS A 766 17.20 2.71 -2.89
CA CYS A 766 18.44 2.69 -2.13
C CYS A 766 18.91 1.24 -1.93
N ASP A 767 20.15 1.06 -1.45
CA ASP A 767 20.60 -0.27 -1.02
C ASP A 767 19.68 -0.81 0.07
N CYS A 768 19.57 -2.14 0.18
CA CYS A 768 18.61 -2.79 1.04
C CYS A 768 19.14 -4.07 1.69
N GLU A 769 18.56 -4.40 2.84
CA GLU A 769 18.68 -5.69 3.51
C GLU A 769 17.34 -6.43 3.45
N ILE A 770 17.40 -7.75 3.25
CA ILE A 770 16.25 -8.65 3.34
C ILE A 770 16.48 -9.72 4.41
N GLU A 771 15.45 -10.05 5.17
CA GLU A 771 15.41 -11.22 6.07
C GLU A 771 14.55 -12.31 5.42
N TYR A 772 15.03 -13.55 5.42
CA TYR A 772 14.33 -14.66 4.79
C TYR A 772 14.40 -15.97 5.56
N ALA A 773 13.45 -16.85 5.26
CA ALA A 773 13.47 -18.24 5.68
C ALA A 773 13.12 -19.17 4.50
N VAL A 774 13.71 -20.35 4.47
CA VAL A 774 13.48 -21.35 3.41
C VAL A 774 12.91 -22.61 4.03
N ASP A 775 11.83 -23.08 3.43
CA ASP A 775 11.31 -24.42 3.66
C ASP A 775 11.61 -25.32 2.46
N LEU A 776 12.46 -26.33 2.68
CA LEU A 776 12.83 -27.32 1.67
C LEU A 776 11.72 -28.35 1.42
N ASN A 777 10.70 -28.42 2.28
CA ASN A 777 9.55 -29.29 2.06
C ASN A 777 8.77 -28.83 0.83
N LYS A 778 8.63 -29.73 -0.14
CA LYS A 778 7.90 -29.48 -1.39
C LYS A 778 6.40 -29.44 -1.09
N THR A 779 5.83 -28.23 -1.01
CA THR A 779 4.42 -28.02 -0.63
C THR A 779 3.55 -27.76 -1.86
N VAL A 780 3.57 -26.53 -2.35
CA VAL A 780 2.75 -26.08 -3.49
C VAL A 780 3.52 -26.31 -4.79
N ASN A 781 2.86 -26.85 -5.82
CA ASN A 781 3.45 -27.17 -7.13
C ASN A 781 4.66 -28.12 -7.06
N ASN A 782 4.83 -28.87 -5.96
CA ASN A 782 5.98 -29.74 -5.71
C ASN A 782 7.33 -28.99 -5.69
N LEU A 783 7.32 -27.71 -5.28
CA LEU A 783 8.49 -26.84 -5.17
C LEU A 783 8.76 -26.43 -3.72
N PRO A 784 10.03 -26.16 -3.35
CA PRO A 784 10.39 -25.54 -2.08
C PRO A 784 9.83 -24.11 -1.99
N SER A 785 9.74 -23.57 -0.77
CA SER A 785 9.19 -22.23 -0.51
C SER A 785 10.25 -21.31 0.11
N PHE A 786 10.42 -20.13 -0.49
CA PHE A 786 11.20 -19.02 0.04
C PHE A 786 10.23 -18.00 0.65
N TYR A 787 10.42 -17.71 1.93
CA TYR A 787 9.62 -16.74 2.66
C TYR A 787 10.42 -15.47 2.87
N LEU A 788 9.94 -14.35 2.31
CA LEU A 788 10.49 -13.02 2.59
C LEU A 788 9.83 -12.50 3.87
N LEU A 789 10.63 -12.31 4.92
CA LEU A 789 10.16 -12.01 6.27
C LEU A 789 10.25 -10.53 6.63
N GLN A 790 11.22 -9.80 6.10
CA GLN A 790 11.39 -8.38 6.33
C GLN A 790 12.26 -7.77 5.24
N ILE A 791 12.06 -6.48 4.97
CA ILE A 791 12.96 -5.65 4.17
C ILE A 791 13.36 -4.42 4.99
N LYS A 792 14.58 -3.94 4.81
CA LYS A 792 15.08 -2.73 5.46
C LYS A 792 15.91 -1.91 4.47
N PRO A 793 15.73 -0.59 4.40
CA PRO A 793 16.63 0.26 3.64
C PRO A 793 17.99 0.34 4.33
N LEU A 794 19.08 0.28 3.56
CA LEU A 794 20.44 0.59 3.98
C LEU A 794 20.72 2.06 3.63
N ILE A 795 20.78 2.92 4.63
CA ILE A 795 21.12 4.33 4.41
C ILE A 795 22.63 4.45 4.23
N GLY A 796 23.06 4.68 2.99
CA GLY A 796 24.38 5.22 2.69
C GLY A 796 24.32 6.74 2.66
N ASN A 797 25.18 7.42 3.42
CA ASN A 797 25.29 8.88 3.35
C ASN A 797 25.93 9.29 2.01
N GLU A 798 25.11 9.64 1.03
CA GLU A 798 25.51 10.23 -0.25
C GLU A 798 25.65 11.76 -0.17
N GLU A 799 26.54 12.28 0.69
CA GLU A 799 27.08 13.62 0.45
C GLU A 799 28.39 13.51 -0.35
N ASP A 800 28.44 14.14 -1.52
CA ASP A 800 29.62 14.13 -2.40
C ASP A 800 30.81 14.90 -1.78
N TYR A 801 31.54 14.28 -0.87
CA TYR A 801 32.83 14.78 -0.40
C TYR A 801 33.98 14.05 -1.12
N ASN A 802 34.47 14.65 -2.20
CA ASN A 802 35.66 14.16 -2.89
C ASN A 802 36.90 14.78 -2.23
N ILE A 803 37.60 14.00 -1.41
CA ILE A 803 38.81 14.48 -0.74
C ILE A 803 40.02 14.30 -1.66
N ASP A 804 40.77 15.39 -1.83
CA ASP A 804 42.01 15.45 -2.59
C ASP A 804 43.18 15.11 -1.64
N PHE A 805 43.55 13.84 -1.60
CA PHE A 805 44.58 13.29 -0.71
C PHE A 805 45.99 13.87 -0.98
N ASP A 806 46.24 14.41 -2.16
CA ASP A 806 47.54 15.00 -2.53
C ASP A 806 47.81 16.34 -1.82
N LYS A 807 46.78 16.99 -1.27
CA LYS A 807 46.91 18.28 -0.56
C LYS A 807 47.15 18.12 0.96
N ILE A 808 47.30 16.91 1.46
CA ILE A 808 47.26 16.63 2.90
C ILE A 808 48.68 16.40 3.44
N ASN A 809 49.04 17.13 4.49
CA ASN A 809 50.34 17.00 5.15
C ASN A 809 50.39 15.69 5.98
N LYS A 810 51.25 14.76 5.56
CA LYS A 810 51.40 13.43 6.19
C LYS A 810 51.89 13.49 7.64
N ASP A 811 52.61 14.55 8.03
CA ASP A 811 53.18 14.70 9.38
C ASP A 811 52.13 15.04 10.46
N LYS A 812 50.89 15.36 10.04
CA LYS A 812 49.78 15.74 10.94
C LYS A 812 48.72 14.65 11.10
N ILE A 813 48.95 13.46 10.54
CA ILE A 813 48.00 12.35 10.54
C ILE A 813 48.25 11.47 11.78
N ILE A 814 47.19 11.25 12.57
CA ILE A 814 47.19 10.35 13.75
C ILE A 814 46.83 8.93 13.32
N LEU A 815 45.88 8.83 12.39
CA LEU A 815 45.31 7.57 11.95
C LEU A 815 44.98 7.65 10.46
N PHE A 816 45.36 6.61 9.72
CA PHE A 816 44.96 6.41 8.32
C PHE A 816 44.43 4.99 8.13
N ALA A 817 43.26 4.87 7.49
CA ALA A 817 42.61 3.60 7.20
C ALA A 817 42.07 3.56 5.77
N GLU A 818 42.35 2.48 5.02
CA GLU A 818 41.83 2.23 3.67
C GLU A 818 40.55 1.38 3.69
N LYS A 819 40.23 0.79 4.85
CA LYS A 819 38.99 0.07 5.13
C LYS A 819 38.17 0.85 6.16
N SER A 820 37.57 1.94 5.72
CA SER A 820 36.76 2.80 6.58
C SER A 820 35.37 3.06 6.03
N MET A 821 34.43 3.29 6.95
CA MET A 821 33.05 3.63 6.68
C MET A 821 32.65 4.91 7.42
N GLY A 822 31.69 5.62 6.84
CA GLY A 822 31.33 6.98 7.21
C GLY A 822 31.65 7.93 6.07
N ASN A 823 31.01 9.11 6.09
CA ASN A 823 31.21 10.12 5.07
C ASN A 823 31.10 11.52 5.71
N GLY A 824 31.93 12.44 5.24
CA GLY A 824 31.95 13.83 5.72
C GLY A 824 33.14 14.18 6.61
N LYS A 825 33.03 15.32 7.30
CA LYS A 825 34.09 15.93 8.11
C LYS A 825 33.59 16.23 9.52
N LEU A 826 34.31 15.76 10.53
CA LEU A 826 34.08 16.09 11.94
C LEU A 826 35.23 16.98 12.43
N GLU A 827 34.92 18.09 13.08
CA GLU A 827 35.92 19.08 13.55
C GLU A 827 35.74 19.47 15.03
N ASP A 828 34.82 18.82 15.74
CA ASP A 828 34.39 19.20 17.09
C ASP A 828 34.85 18.22 18.18
N ILE A 829 35.57 17.16 17.83
CA ILE A 829 35.98 16.11 18.77
C ILE A 829 37.33 16.44 19.39
N GLN A 830 37.47 16.30 20.71
CA GLN A 830 38.73 16.49 21.46
C GLN A 830 39.14 15.26 22.28
N ASP A 831 38.18 14.40 22.60
CA ASP A 831 38.35 13.29 23.53
C ASP A 831 38.56 11.98 22.74
N VAL A 832 39.59 11.23 23.11
CA VAL A 832 39.90 9.91 22.55
C VAL A 832 40.01 8.90 23.69
N ILE A 833 39.28 7.80 23.57
CA ILE A 833 39.31 6.68 24.49
C ILE A 833 39.90 5.50 23.74
N PHE A 834 40.99 4.93 24.24
CA PHE A 834 41.62 3.78 23.61
C PHE A 834 42.03 2.70 24.61
N VAL A 835 42.06 1.45 24.15
CA VAL A 835 42.56 0.31 24.94
C VAL A 835 44.07 0.36 25.02
N ASP A 836 44.63 0.23 26.22
CA ASP A 836 46.08 0.15 26.42
C ASP A 836 46.60 -1.21 25.94
N ASN A 837 47.28 -1.24 24.78
CA ASN A 837 47.78 -2.48 24.15
C ASN A 837 48.61 -3.36 25.11
N GLY A 838 49.34 -2.76 26.06
CA GLY A 838 50.14 -3.51 27.04
C GLY A 838 49.33 -4.19 28.15
N LYS A 839 48.05 -3.85 28.30
CA LYS A 839 47.14 -4.39 29.32
C LYS A 839 45.98 -5.20 28.73
N PHE A 840 45.89 -5.29 27.41
CA PHE A 840 44.84 -6.03 26.73
C PHE A 840 44.98 -7.54 27.01
N ASP A 841 43.88 -8.16 27.43
CA ASP A 841 43.79 -9.59 27.68
C ASP A 841 42.49 -10.12 27.06
N LYS A 842 42.61 -11.02 26.07
CA LYS A 842 41.48 -11.62 25.34
C LYS A 842 40.51 -12.40 26.24
N LEU A 843 40.95 -12.83 27.43
CA LEU A 843 40.09 -13.54 28.38
C LEU A 843 39.27 -12.60 29.27
N LYS A 844 39.56 -11.29 29.24
CA LYS A 844 38.92 -10.27 30.11
C LYS A 844 38.11 -9.24 29.31
N THR A 845 37.72 -9.57 28.09
CA THR A 845 36.90 -8.70 27.22
C THR A 845 35.57 -8.31 27.85
N GLN A 846 35.00 -9.14 28.73
CA GLN A 846 33.77 -8.79 29.47
C GLN A 846 34.00 -7.70 30.53
N GLU A 847 35.12 -7.74 31.26
CA GLU A 847 35.46 -6.69 32.22
C GLU A 847 35.66 -5.33 31.51
N MET A 848 36.15 -5.36 30.28
CA MET A 848 36.30 -4.15 29.44
C MET A 848 34.94 -3.53 29.08
N VAL A 849 33.90 -4.34 28.89
CA VAL A 849 32.54 -3.85 28.59
C VAL A 849 32.00 -2.98 29.74
N ASP A 850 32.17 -3.44 30.98
CA ASP A 850 31.71 -2.70 32.16
C ASP A 850 32.47 -1.36 32.31
N GLU A 851 33.78 -1.36 32.03
CA GLU A 851 34.60 -0.14 32.08
C GLU A 851 34.19 0.88 31.03
N ILE A 852 34.01 0.47 29.77
CA ILE A 852 33.64 1.39 28.69
C ILE A 852 32.22 1.93 28.90
N GLU A 853 31.30 1.15 29.46
CA GLU A 853 29.95 1.62 29.79
C GLU A 853 30.00 2.79 30.80
N ILE A 854 30.84 2.69 31.83
CA ILE A 854 31.04 3.77 32.82
C ILE A 854 31.62 5.02 32.15
N LEU A 855 32.63 4.84 31.29
CA LEU A 855 33.24 5.96 30.56
C LEU A 855 32.23 6.62 29.62
N ASN A 856 31.42 5.84 28.90
CA ASN A 856 30.39 6.34 28.00
C ASN A 856 29.32 7.14 28.77
N LYS A 857 28.86 6.65 29.94
CA LYS A 857 27.92 7.39 30.80
C LYS A 857 28.47 8.74 31.23
N LYS A 858 29.74 8.82 31.66
CA LYS A 858 30.40 10.09 32.00
C LYS A 858 30.49 11.05 30.81
N MET A 859 30.69 10.53 29.60
CA MET A 859 30.71 11.34 28.38
C MET A 859 29.32 11.88 28.02
N ILE A 860 28.28 11.08 28.23
CA ILE A 860 26.88 11.49 28.06
C ILE A 860 26.53 12.63 29.03
N GLU A 861 26.84 12.47 30.33
CA GLU A 861 26.59 13.49 31.36
C GLU A 861 27.29 14.83 31.06
N LYS A 862 28.49 14.77 30.47
CA LYS A 862 29.28 15.95 30.08
C LYS A 862 28.92 16.48 28.69
N ASN A 863 28.00 15.82 27.98
CA ASN A 863 27.63 16.08 26.59
C ASN A 863 28.85 16.18 25.64
N LYS A 864 29.79 15.22 25.76
CA LYS A 864 31.03 15.19 24.96
C LYS A 864 31.11 13.96 24.07
N LYS A 865 31.30 14.17 22.78
CA LYS A 865 31.55 13.09 21.81
C LYS A 865 33.03 12.69 21.82
N TYR A 866 33.34 11.44 21.51
CA TYR A 866 34.70 10.90 21.56
C TYR A 866 34.99 9.91 20.43
N ILE A 867 36.28 9.64 20.21
CA ILE A 867 36.80 8.57 19.35
C ILE A 867 37.13 7.35 20.20
N LEU A 868 36.69 6.17 19.79
CA LEU A 868 36.93 4.90 20.46
C LEU A 868 37.89 4.04 19.64
N ILE A 869 38.99 3.58 20.24
CA ILE A 869 40.01 2.77 19.56
C ILE A 869 40.28 1.50 20.39
N GLY A 870 40.19 0.32 19.80
CA GLY A 870 40.52 -0.91 20.52
C GLY A 870 40.74 -2.13 19.65
N PRO A 871 41.36 -3.19 20.21
CA PRO A 871 41.66 -4.40 19.46
C PRO A 871 40.45 -5.30 19.22
N GLY A 872 40.45 -5.92 18.04
CA GLY A 872 39.42 -6.79 17.49
C GLY A 872 38.03 -6.18 17.45
N ARG A 873 37.02 -7.06 17.39
CA ARG A 873 35.68 -6.66 16.98
C ARG A 873 34.88 -6.00 18.10
N TRP A 874 34.26 -4.86 17.83
CA TRP A 874 33.31 -4.25 18.77
C TRP A 874 31.88 -4.67 18.42
N GLY A 875 31.12 -5.14 19.40
CA GLY A 875 29.71 -5.54 19.18
C GLY A 875 29.48 -6.99 18.74
N THR A 876 30.46 -7.88 18.98
CA THR A 876 30.34 -9.33 18.75
C THR A 876 29.80 -10.06 19.99
N ARG A 877 29.15 -11.23 19.85
CA ARG A 877 28.88 -12.11 21.01
C ARG A 877 30.05 -13.02 21.36
N ASP A 878 30.97 -13.24 20.42
CA ASP A 878 32.13 -14.08 20.63
C ASP A 878 33.25 -13.27 21.32
N LYS A 879 33.45 -13.57 22.59
CA LYS A 879 34.40 -12.93 23.50
C LYS A 879 35.87 -13.14 23.10
N PHE A 880 36.14 -14.14 22.24
CA PHE A 880 37.48 -14.52 21.81
C PHE A 880 37.93 -13.85 20.52
N ILE A 881 37.05 -13.10 19.84
CA ILE A 881 37.37 -12.36 18.61
C ILE A 881 37.12 -10.85 18.75
N GLY A 882 36.61 -10.40 19.90
CA GLY A 882 36.30 -8.99 20.13
C GLY A 882 35.77 -8.63 21.52
N ILE A 883 35.42 -7.36 21.70
CA ILE A 883 34.81 -6.79 22.91
C ILE A 883 33.28 -6.78 22.73
N PRO A 884 32.53 -7.56 23.55
CA PRO A 884 31.11 -7.81 23.34
C PRO A 884 30.20 -6.71 23.93
N VAL A 885 30.36 -5.49 23.43
CA VAL A 885 29.51 -4.34 23.80
C VAL A 885 28.16 -4.39 23.10
N ILE A 886 27.10 -3.92 23.76
CA ILE A 886 25.86 -3.53 23.08
C ILE A 886 25.92 -2.05 22.69
N TRP A 887 25.17 -1.64 21.66
CA TRP A 887 25.20 -0.26 21.15
C TRP A 887 25.03 0.82 22.23
N THR A 888 24.10 0.59 23.18
CA THR A 888 23.82 1.54 24.28
C THR A 888 25.03 1.80 25.19
N GLN A 889 26.00 0.88 25.24
CA GLN A 889 27.21 1.03 26.06
C GLN A 889 28.27 1.93 25.44
N ILE A 890 28.21 2.20 24.14
CA ILE A 890 29.17 3.05 23.42
C ILE A 890 28.49 4.14 22.57
N SER A 891 27.21 4.42 22.85
CA SER A 891 26.32 5.26 22.04
C SER A 891 26.79 6.69 21.79
N ASN A 892 27.73 7.22 22.61
CA ASN A 892 28.23 8.59 22.48
C ASN A 892 29.55 8.68 21.68
N ALA A 893 30.10 7.54 21.25
CA ALA A 893 31.24 7.48 20.34
C ALA A 893 30.84 7.99 18.96
N LYS A 894 31.63 8.89 18.38
CA LYS A 894 31.43 9.39 17.01
C LYS A 894 32.25 8.65 15.97
N ILE A 895 33.33 8.01 16.40
CA ILE A 895 34.19 7.18 15.58
C ILE A 895 34.59 5.95 16.40
N ILE A 896 34.52 4.77 15.78
CA ILE A 896 34.96 3.50 16.34
C ILE A 896 36.08 2.95 15.43
N VAL A 897 37.20 2.59 16.03
CA VAL A 897 38.38 2.08 15.34
C VAL A 897 38.72 0.70 15.89
N GLU A 898 38.65 -0.30 15.03
CA GLU A 898 39.03 -1.67 15.31
C GLU A 898 40.46 -1.94 14.83
N VAL A 899 41.27 -2.55 15.68
CA VAL A 899 42.68 -2.84 15.40
C VAL A 899 42.92 -4.35 15.45
N SER A 900 43.45 -4.96 14.39
CA SER A 900 43.88 -6.37 14.46
C SER A 900 45.21 -6.51 15.21
N MET A 901 45.47 -7.67 15.79
CA MET A 901 46.78 -8.07 16.36
C MET A 901 47.24 -9.41 15.74
N GLU A 902 48.51 -9.78 15.86
CA GLU A 902 49.07 -11.02 15.28
C GLU A 902 48.27 -12.30 15.65
N ASP A 903 47.74 -12.37 16.88
CA ASP A 903 46.90 -13.47 17.40
C ASP A 903 45.40 -13.10 17.53
N PHE A 904 44.96 -11.98 16.93
CA PHE A 904 43.59 -11.46 17.06
C PHE A 904 43.13 -10.83 15.72
N PRO A 905 42.72 -11.65 14.74
CA PRO A 905 42.32 -11.18 13.42
C PRO A 905 40.97 -10.46 13.46
N LEU A 906 40.80 -9.48 12.57
CA LEU A 906 39.52 -8.83 12.32
C LEU A 906 38.71 -9.72 11.38
N ASP A 907 37.86 -10.57 11.94
CA ASP A 907 36.98 -11.45 11.17
C ASP A 907 35.69 -10.73 10.73
N ALA A 908 35.15 -11.09 9.56
CA ALA A 908 34.07 -10.37 8.88
C ALA A 908 32.65 -10.72 9.42
N SER A 909 32.52 -10.75 10.74
CA SER A 909 31.34 -10.84 11.63
C SER A 909 30.20 -9.80 11.56
N LEU A 910 29.69 -9.35 10.41
CA LEU A 910 28.67 -8.28 10.36
C LEU A 910 27.34 -8.64 11.07
N GLY A 911 27.28 -8.47 12.39
CA GLY A 911 26.04 -8.50 13.15
C GLY A 911 25.12 -7.37 12.67
N SER A 912 23.97 -7.73 12.11
CA SER A 912 23.07 -6.80 11.41
C SER A 912 22.67 -5.60 12.29
N HIS A 913 22.12 -5.81 13.49
CA HIS A 913 21.59 -4.72 14.32
C HIS A 913 22.63 -3.72 14.83
N PHE A 914 23.80 -4.18 15.29
CA PHE A 914 24.85 -3.28 15.79
C PHE A 914 25.34 -2.36 14.67
N PHE A 915 25.58 -2.93 13.48
CA PHE A 915 26.08 -2.20 12.33
C PHE A 915 25.04 -1.25 11.70
N HIS A 916 23.75 -1.64 11.70
CA HIS A 916 22.65 -0.73 11.35
C HIS A 916 22.62 0.50 12.26
N ASN A 917 22.79 0.32 13.58
CA ASN A 917 22.81 1.45 14.50
C ASN A 917 24.02 2.37 14.30
N VAL A 918 25.20 1.82 13.98
CA VAL A 918 26.41 2.60 13.67
C VAL A 918 26.21 3.47 12.41
N THR A 919 25.66 2.88 11.35
CA THR A 919 25.40 3.59 10.08
C THR A 919 24.31 4.64 10.21
N SER A 920 23.17 4.32 10.84
CA SER A 920 22.06 5.27 11.11
C SER A 920 22.48 6.49 11.92
N MET A 921 23.44 6.35 12.84
CA MET A 921 23.91 7.43 13.73
C MET A 921 25.05 8.27 13.16
N ASN A 922 25.42 8.01 11.91
CA ASN A 922 26.56 8.62 11.23
C ASN A 922 27.84 8.52 12.09
N VAL A 923 28.10 7.33 12.62
CA VAL A 923 29.33 7.03 13.36
C VAL A 923 30.35 6.46 12.39
N GLY A 924 31.53 7.07 12.36
CA GLY A 924 32.66 6.58 11.55
C GLY A 924 33.13 5.23 12.06
N TYR A 925 33.36 4.26 11.17
CA TYR A 925 33.80 2.92 11.55
C TYR A 925 35.04 2.54 10.77
N PHE A 926 36.18 2.42 11.44
CA PHE A 926 37.48 2.21 10.81
C PHE A 926 38.03 0.83 11.21
N SER A 927 38.53 0.08 10.24
CA SER A 927 39.21 -1.19 10.49
C SER A 927 40.67 -1.04 10.07
N ILE A 928 41.60 -1.34 10.99
CA ILE A 928 43.05 -1.20 10.75
C ILE A 928 43.70 -2.56 10.91
N SER A 929 44.30 -3.03 9.82
CA SER A 929 45.00 -4.30 9.77
C SER A 929 46.48 -4.14 10.12
N HIS A 930 46.98 -5.00 11.00
CA HIS A 930 48.37 -5.03 11.45
C HIS A 930 49.33 -5.45 10.33
N SER A 931 48.82 -6.21 9.35
CA SER A 931 49.59 -6.68 8.19
C SER A 931 49.56 -5.70 7.01
N SER A 932 48.84 -4.57 7.12
CA SER A 932 48.77 -3.59 6.03
C SER A 932 50.01 -2.67 6.00
N PRO A 933 50.66 -2.47 4.85
CA PRO A 933 51.78 -1.55 4.72
C PRO A 933 51.37 -0.06 4.67
N THR A 934 50.07 0.23 4.49
CA THR A 934 49.53 1.58 4.26
C THR A 934 48.74 2.14 5.46
N GLU A 935 48.12 1.27 6.26
CA GLU A 935 47.27 1.67 7.41
C GLU A 935 48.11 1.82 8.68
N PHE A 936 47.89 2.87 9.47
CA PHE A 936 48.65 3.08 10.70
C PHE A 936 47.89 3.88 11.76
N ILE A 937 48.30 3.70 13.02
CA ILE A 937 47.91 4.53 14.17
C ILE A 937 49.19 4.99 14.87
N ASP A 938 49.37 6.29 15.04
CA ASP A 938 50.47 6.84 15.83
C ASP A 938 50.14 6.82 17.34
N TRP A 939 50.49 5.70 17.98
CA TRP A 939 50.35 5.52 19.43
C TRP A 939 51.24 6.48 20.23
N GLN A 940 52.33 7.02 19.68
CA GLN A 940 53.19 7.97 20.41
C GLN A 940 52.50 9.32 20.55
N VAL A 941 51.80 9.78 19.51
CA VAL A 941 51.01 11.02 19.55
C VAL A 941 49.88 10.91 20.56
N LEU A 942 49.16 9.77 20.60
CA LEU A 942 48.08 9.54 21.56
C LEU A 942 48.59 9.50 23.02
N ASN A 943 49.71 8.82 23.28
CA ASN A 943 50.27 8.70 24.64
C ASN A 943 50.90 9.99 25.17
N LYS A 944 51.26 10.96 24.30
CA LYS A 944 51.79 12.27 24.70
C LYS A 944 50.69 13.27 25.14
N GLN A 945 49.42 12.97 24.88
CA GLN A 945 48.31 13.87 25.23
C GLN A 945 48.00 13.88 26.72
N LYS A 946 47.21 14.86 27.16
CA LYS A 946 46.76 14.96 28.55
C LYS A 946 45.83 13.81 28.89
N VAL A 947 46.28 12.95 29.80
CA VAL A 947 45.46 11.86 30.36
C VAL A 947 44.45 12.45 31.34
N MET A 948 43.17 12.23 31.06
CA MET A 948 42.06 12.70 31.91
C MET A 948 41.65 11.61 32.92
N GLU A 949 41.62 10.36 32.46
CA GLU A 949 41.26 9.19 33.27
C GLU A 949 41.97 7.95 32.74
N THR A 950 42.34 7.03 33.63
CA THR A 950 42.93 5.72 33.27
C THR A 950 42.25 4.66 34.10
N THR A 951 41.61 3.70 33.44
CA THR A 951 41.00 2.52 34.06
C THR A 951 41.97 1.33 33.99
N LYS A 952 41.50 0.11 34.25
CA LYS A 952 42.35 -1.09 34.16
C LYS A 952 42.78 -1.34 32.71
N PHE A 953 41.87 -1.16 31.75
CA PHE A 953 42.11 -1.45 30.34
C PHE A 953 42.08 -0.23 29.41
N PHE A 954 41.36 0.85 29.76
CA PHE A 954 41.19 2.03 28.90
C PHE A 954 41.99 3.24 29.38
N LYS A 955 42.42 4.07 28.42
CA LYS A 955 42.94 5.41 28.65
C LYS A 955 42.05 6.43 27.95
N HIS A 956 41.60 7.42 28.72
CA HIS A 956 40.92 8.59 28.18
C HIS A 956 41.91 9.76 28.11
N VAL A 957 42.21 10.19 26.89
CA VAL A 957 43.07 11.34 26.60
C VAL A 957 42.30 12.47 25.94
N ARG A 958 42.77 13.70 26.15
CA ARG A 958 42.17 14.90 25.55
C ARG A 958 43.23 15.73 24.83
N PHE A 959 42.89 16.15 23.62
CA PHE A 959 43.66 17.12 22.83
C PHE A 959 43.31 18.56 23.23
N GLU A 960 44.29 19.47 23.17
CA GLU A 960 44.07 20.90 23.47
C GLU A 960 43.19 21.59 22.42
N LYS A 961 43.33 21.18 21.15
CA LYS A 961 42.49 21.61 20.03
C LYS A 961 41.65 20.44 19.51
N PRO A 962 40.47 20.71 18.91
CA PRO A 962 39.71 19.68 18.24
C PRO A 962 40.52 18.98 17.14
N ILE A 963 40.36 17.67 17.03
CA ILE A 963 40.91 16.85 15.95
C ILE A 963 39.93 16.83 14.78
N SER A 964 40.47 16.88 13.56
CA SER A 964 39.68 16.82 12.34
C SER A 964 39.67 15.40 11.81
N VAL A 965 38.47 14.84 11.64
CA VAL A 965 38.27 13.53 11.04
C VAL A 965 37.65 13.73 9.67
N VAL A 966 38.22 13.08 8.67
CA VAL A 966 37.81 13.19 7.28
C VAL A 966 37.56 11.79 6.75
N MET A 967 36.37 11.53 6.22
CA MET A 967 35.94 10.21 5.74
C MET A 967 35.45 10.33 4.30
N ASP A 968 36.06 9.57 3.38
CA ASP A 968 35.62 9.43 1.99
C ASP A 968 34.98 8.04 1.81
N GLY A 969 33.65 7.99 1.86
CA GLY A 969 32.90 6.74 1.75
C GLY A 969 33.03 6.06 0.38
N LYS A 970 33.29 6.81 -0.70
CA LYS A 970 33.43 6.25 -2.06
C LYS A 970 34.79 5.58 -2.25
N LYS A 971 35.86 6.23 -1.79
CA LYS A 971 37.21 5.67 -1.84
C LYS A 971 37.50 4.71 -0.68
N ARG A 972 36.63 4.67 0.35
CA ARG A 972 36.78 3.94 1.62
C ARG A 972 37.97 4.36 2.46
N ILE A 973 38.48 5.57 2.22
CA ILE A 973 39.65 6.09 2.91
C ILE A 973 39.21 7.09 3.97
N SER A 974 39.71 6.92 5.20
CA SER A 974 39.50 7.86 6.30
C SER A 974 40.81 8.23 6.95
N MET A 975 40.86 9.47 7.45
CA MET A 975 42.00 9.96 8.21
C MET A 975 41.55 10.76 9.43
N ILE A 976 42.35 10.71 10.48
CA ILE A 976 42.24 11.59 11.64
C ILE A 976 43.51 12.43 11.68
N LYS A 977 43.36 13.75 11.75
CA LYS A 977 44.47 14.71 11.82
C LYS A 977 44.31 15.68 12.97
N PHE A 978 45.44 16.15 13.49
CA PHE A 978 45.48 17.29 14.44
C PHE A 978 45.95 18.55 13.73
N GLU A 979 45.56 19.72 14.26
CA GLU A 979 45.98 21.03 13.73
C GLU A 979 47.34 21.51 14.26
#